data_AF-A0A4P9UQB1-F1
#
_entry.id   AF-A0A4P9UQB1-F1
#
_cell.length_a   1.000
_cell.length_b   1.000
_cell.length_c   1.000
_cell.angle_alpha   90.00
_cell.angle_beta   90.00
_cell.angle_gamma   90.00
#
_symmetry.space_group_name_H-M   'P 1'
#
loop_
_entity.id
_entity.type
_entity.pdbx_description
1 polymer ?
#
loop_
_entity_poly.entity_id
_entity_poly.type
_entity_poly.pdbx_seq_one_letter_code
_entity_poly.pdbx_strand_id
1 'polypeptide(L)'
;MVPKLNDMKMLLKDSFVFCCLFFLSFNGNGDMADLMIKETPHEIYHVIKDKSLHEAAAQIANRSGIVFKIDFSVKNDTITQKLAADNWKIAIEQFLQGYNYSIELDHDSVKKVIISGRNGSDFIDPDKEIAEVEPIVIAPFYSDKVPNKYRHYNPGSVMPIDLPMKTLNGIAIGEQLMLDLPIGQYSIEHDNKIEHQNGTRTWMGYLAEEGKGYRFFVSQGESGVIGNVYTPDGEYLIDSAEGLTVLVDLERSGLQKVRRHEHNEALPPPESLLTVMNNQPLLRVEGLKESAELARARADQLASEAESALAEYEQQRDYVEQTARQVEILRDSFDQAKENRLTARLALNQSRADTASREEIRPARLTLRAARVELRAARRELRKTLVEHRKAARIANRLHRIYLRKQSLADNAEADAKIAEAAYAEYLAALDSPNDTPLDKPIDPPNETANTVVDLMVLYTTGKQTAEYARQRIQFLVDLSNQALLDSGIKMELRLVHTRATSYIESNSNSRALTDLAFDRGAFSGTAALRNQYGADVVLLFRPLYGQTSGSCGEAYIGFANGGGGIPNFAFATVSDGQSKDANTRSYCGTETFTHEVGHSFGLVHDREFSNVAGKFPYSYAWGIDRRFGTVMSYYGPSLPLFATPLLPRACDSSPCGFPEHHPNASDQTRTVNHTAPIVADYRPTTALLPIID
;
A
#
# COMPACT_ATOMS: atom_id res chain seq x y z
N MET A 1 46.84 21.43 -28.07
CA MET A 1 47.28 22.69 -27.42
C MET A 1 46.30 22.96 -26.29
N VAL A 2 46.76 22.93 -25.04
CA VAL A 2 45.94 23.15 -23.82
C VAL A 2 46.34 24.52 -23.25
N PRO A 3 45.37 25.33 -22.79
CA PRO A 3 45.26 25.66 -21.34
C PRO A 3 43.78 25.61 -20.87
N LYS A 4 43.40 24.89 -19.80
CA LYS A 4 43.56 25.09 -18.34
C LYS A 4 42.64 26.14 -17.68
N LEU A 5 41.67 25.59 -16.93
CA LEU A 5 41.19 25.87 -15.56
C LEU A 5 41.41 27.25 -14.88
N ASN A 6 40.29 27.70 -14.28
CA ASN A 6 40.09 28.20 -12.91
C ASN A 6 39.76 29.69 -12.64
N ASP A 7 38.59 29.81 -11.99
CA ASP A 7 38.20 30.69 -10.87
C ASP A 7 38.06 32.21 -11.08
N MET A 8 36.82 32.71 -11.02
CA MET A 8 36.36 33.52 -9.87
C MET A 8 34.89 33.96 -9.95
N LYS A 9 34.12 33.51 -8.96
CA LYS A 9 33.15 34.23 -8.12
C LYS A 9 32.25 35.36 -8.70
N MET A 10 30.96 35.16 -8.36
CA MET A 10 30.01 36.12 -7.77
C MET A 10 28.93 36.72 -8.67
N LEU A 11 27.69 36.43 -8.24
CA LEU A 11 26.41 37.02 -8.60
C LEU A 11 26.47 38.53 -8.87
N LEU A 12 25.74 38.98 -9.89
CA LEU A 12 24.71 40.02 -9.74
C LEU A 12 23.90 40.19 -11.03
N LYS A 13 22.60 39.89 -10.90
CA LYS A 13 21.40 40.56 -11.44
C LYS A 13 21.40 41.18 -12.85
N ASP A 14 20.27 40.90 -13.49
CA ASP A 14 19.58 41.67 -14.52
C ASP A 14 20.19 41.69 -15.93
N SER A 15 19.61 40.88 -16.81
CA SER A 15 19.07 41.31 -18.11
C SER A 15 18.59 40.08 -18.89
N PHE A 16 17.30 39.99 -19.19
CA PHE A 16 16.78 40.00 -20.57
C PHE A 16 15.31 39.55 -20.59
N VAL A 17 14.47 40.53 -20.89
CA VAL A 17 13.06 40.42 -21.29
C VAL A 17 13.02 40.74 -22.80
N PHE A 18 12.04 40.14 -23.51
CA PHE A 18 11.71 40.21 -24.95
C PHE A 18 12.48 39.26 -25.90
N CYS A 19 11.86 38.50 -26.82
CA CYS A 19 10.44 38.22 -27.11
C CYS A 19 10.35 37.09 -28.16
N CYS A 20 9.48 36.11 -27.89
CA CYS A 20 8.40 35.60 -28.75
C CYS A 20 8.66 35.09 -30.19
N LEU A 21 8.27 33.83 -30.43
CA LEU A 21 7.09 33.38 -31.22
C LEU A 21 7.36 32.02 -31.88
N PHE A 22 6.64 30.99 -31.44
CA PHE A 22 5.79 30.10 -32.25
C PHE A 22 5.49 28.84 -31.43
N PHE A 23 4.32 28.78 -30.78
CA PHE A 23 3.49 27.57 -30.75
C PHE A 23 2.06 27.99 -30.42
N LEU A 24 1.14 27.45 -31.22
CA LEU A 24 -0.25 27.84 -31.33
C LEU A 24 -1.09 27.40 -30.12
N SER A 25 -1.92 28.35 -29.68
CA SER A 25 -3.20 28.27 -28.99
C SER A 25 -3.74 26.88 -28.61
N PHE A 26 -3.61 26.54 -27.34
CA PHE A 26 -4.75 26.09 -26.54
C PHE A 26 -5.08 27.20 -25.55
N ASN A 27 -6.29 27.77 -25.66
CA ASN A 27 -6.84 28.67 -24.66
C ASN A 27 -7.12 27.87 -23.39
N GLY A 28 -6.58 28.32 -22.27
CA GLY A 28 -6.81 27.71 -20.96
C GLY A 28 -6.07 28.42 -19.82
N ASN A 29 -6.14 29.74 -19.75
CA ASN A 29 -6.01 30.40 -18.44
C ASN A 29 -7.34 30.18 -17.72
N GLY A 30 -7.40 29.13 -16.91
CA GLY A 30 -8.49 28.80 -15.99
C GLY A 30 -7.91 28.30 -14.68
N ASP A 31 -7.83 29.21 -13.72
CA ASP A 31 -7.98 29.06 -12.26
C ASP A 31 -7.11 28.09 -11.44
N MET A 32 -7.04 28.42 -10.15
CA MET A 32 -6.89 27.45 -9.06
C MET A 32 -8.11 26.50 -9.00
N ALA A 33 -8.52 25.90 -10.13
CA ALA A 33 -9.63 24.98 -10.27
C ALA A 33 -9.02 23.65 -10.75
N ASP A 34 -8.85 22.60 -9.97
CA ASP A 34 -9.73 22.07 -8.94
C ASP A 34 -8.87 21.15 -8.05
N LEU A 35 -8.39 21.67 -6.92
CA LEU A 35 -7.55 20.86 -6.02
C LEU A 35 -8.39 19.70 -5.47
N MET A 36 -7.82 18.49 -5.50
CA MET A 36 -8.44 17.35 -4.81
C MET A 36 -8.64 17.67 -3.32
N ILE A 37 -7.71 18.36 -2.67
CA ILE A 37 -7.87 18.78 -1.28
C ILE A 37 -7.70 20.30 -1.22
N LYS A 38 -8.78 21.02 -0.90
CA LYS A 38 -8.83 22.48 -0.68
C LYS A 38 -8.81 22.80 0.82
N GLU A 39 -9.41 21.94 1.65
CA GLU A 39 -9.36 22.01 3.11
C GLU A 39 -8.41 20.95 3.66
N THR A 40 -7.51 21.31 4.58
CA THR A 40 -6.61 20.31 5.20
C THR A 40 -7.35 19.47 6.24
N PRO A 41 -6.91 18.23 6.53
CA PRO A 41 -7.53 17.43 7.59
C PRO A 41 -7.46 18.08 8.97
N HIS A 42 -8.49 17.87 9.80
CA HIS A 42 -8.61 18.36 11.19
C HIS A 42 -9.23 17.30 12.09
N GLU A 43 -8.93 17.28 13.39
CA GLU A 43 -9.58 16.35 14.34
C GLU A 43 -11.08 16.62 14.50
N ILE A 44 -11.50 17.88 14.35
CA ILE A 44 -12.88 18.32 14.32
C ILE A 44 -13.06 19.30 13.17
N TYR A 45 -13.96 18.95 12.26
CA TYR A 45 -14.41 19.80 11.18
C TYR A 45 -15.94 19.86 11.18
N HIS A 46 -16.51 21.07 11.16
CA HIS A 46 -17.97 21.23 11.11
C HIS A 46 -18.32 22.55 10.43
N VAL A 47 -19.12 22.49 9.37
CA VAL A 47 -19.53 23.67 8.62
C VAL A 47 -20.99 24.01 8.97
N ILE A 48 -21.22 25.26 9.36
CA ILE A 48 -22.53 25.82 9.69
C ILE A 48 -22.80 26.95 8.69
N LYS A 49 -23.94 26.91 7.99
CA LYS A 49 -24.37 27.92 7.02
C LYS A 49 -25.83 28.27 7.25
N ASP A 50 -26.05 29.52 7.66
CA ASP A 50 -27.35 30.14 7.83
C ASP A 50 -28.31 29.36 8.75
N LYS A 51 -27.78 28.74 9.81
CA LYS A 51 -28.56 28.02 10.83
C LYS A 51 -28.81 28.89 12.04
N SER A 52 -29.92 28.67 12.74
CA SER A 52 -30.08 29.26 14.07
C SER A 52 -29.06 28.70 15.06
N LEU A 53 -28.68 29.48 16.07
CA LEU A 53 -27.81 29.03 17.17
C LEU A 53 -28.35 27.75 17.83
N HIS A 54 -29.68 27.64 17.95
CA HIS A 54 -30.35 26.44 18.43
C HIS A 54 -30.08 25.21 17.56
N GLU A 55 -30.27 25.31 16.24
CA GLU A 55 -30.04 24.19 15.31
C GLU A 55 -28.57 23.80 15.22
N ALA A 56 -27.67 24.79 15.17
CA ALA A 56 -26.23 24.56 15.16
C ALA A 56 -25.75 23.88 16.45
N ALA A 57 -26.22 24.35 17.60
CA ALA A 57 -25.92 23.72 18.89
C ALA A 57 -26.50 22.31 18.99
N ALA A 58 -27.67 22.03 18.39
CA ALA A 58 -28.23 20.68 18.34
C ALA A 58 -27.36 19.71 17.52
N GLN A 59 -26.85 20.14 16.37
CA GLN A 59 -25.90 19.33 15.57
C GLN A 59 -24.62 19.05 16.36
N ILE A 60 -24.02 20.10 16.95
CA ILE A 60 -22.80 19.96 17.75
C ILE A 60 -23.05 19.07 18.97
N ALA A 61 -24.17 19.24 19.69
CA ALA A 61 -24.53 18.42 20.83
C ALA A 61 -24.56 16.93 20.48
N ASN A 62 -25.23 16.58 19.38
CA ASN A 62 -25.35 15.20 18.93
C ASN A 62 -23.99 14.57 18.62
N ARG A 63 -23.10 15.33 17.99
CA ARG A 63 -21.78 14.84 17.57
C ARG A 63 -20.75 14.80 18.69
N SER A 64 -20.85 15.73 19.64
CA SER A 64 -19.87 15.92 20.72
C SER A 64 -20.26 15.26 22.05
N GLY A 65 -21.54 14.96 22.25
CA GLY A 65 -22.08 14.58 23.56
C GLY A 65 -22.28 15.75 24.53
N ILE A 66 -22.01 16.98 24.10
CA ILE A 66 -22.12 18.20 24.93
C ILE A 66 -23.58 18.58 25.10
N VAL A 67 -23.96 18.95 26.32
CA VAL A 67 -25.27 19.56 26.61
C VAL A 67 -25.18 21.07 26.51
N PHE A 68 -26.03 21.71 25.72
CA PHE A 68 -26.13 23.16 25.66
C PHE A 68 -27.32 23.66 26.45
N LYS A 69 -27.15 24.80 27.13
CA LYS A 69 -28.22 25.62 27.67
C LYS A 69 -28.16 26.96 26.99
N ILE A 70 -29.24 27.36 26.30
CA ILE A 70 -29.25 28.57 25.49
C ILE A 70 -30.32 29.52 26.00
N ASP A 71 -29.94 30.77 26.23
CA ASP A 71 -30.88 31.84 26.51
C ASP A 71 -31.86 32.06 25.34
N PHE A 72 -33.14 32.27 25.64
CA PHE A 72 -34.19 32.37 24.63
C PHE A 72 -33.96 33.54 23.65
N SER A 73 -33.29 34.62 24.09
CA SER A 73 -33.07 35.83 23.29
C SER A 73 -32.07 35.67 22.14
N VAL A 74 -31.22 34.63 22.19
CA VAL A 74 -30.17 34.36 21.19
C VAL A 74 -30.42 33.08 20.39
N LYS A 75 -31.44 32.29 20.76
CA LYS A 75 -31.69 30.97 20.15
C LYS A 75 -31.87 31.01 18.62
N ASN A 76 -32.43 32.10 18.11
CA ASN A 76 -32.76 32.29 16.69
C ASN A 76 -31.66 33.08 15.95
N ASP A 77 -30.53 33.39 16.59
CA ASP A 77 -29.42 34.08 15.93
C ASP A 77 -28.90 33.22 14.79
N THR A 78 -28.72 33.81 13.62
CA THR A 78 -28.20 33.13 12.45
C THR A 78 -26.68 33.00 12.55
N ILE A 79 -26.18 31.78 12.45
CA ILE A 79 -24.78 31.40 12.54
C ILE A 79 -24.33 30.90 11.17
N THR A 80 -23.23 31.47 10.69
CA THR A 80 -22.46 30.97 9.54
C THR A 80 -21.01 30.92 9.94
N GLN A 81 -20.50 29.70 10.15
CA GLN A 81 -19.17 29.49 10.68
C GLN A 81 -18.60 28.13 10.28
N LYS A 82 -17.29 28.08 10.07
CA LYS A 82 -16.51 26.84 9.90
C LYS A 82 -15.74 26.58 11.18
N LEU A 83 -15.94 25.42 11.78
CA LEU A 83 -15.18 24.93 12.93
C LEU A 83 -14.08 24.01 12.41
N ALA A 84 -12.83 24.30 12.78
CA ALA A 84 -11.65 23.53 12.42
C ALA A 84 -10.69 23.55 13.61
N ALA A 85 -10.63 22.44 14.34
CA ALA A 85 -10.01 22.40 15.67
C ALA A 85 -9.46 21.03 16.04
N ASP A 86 -8.44 21.03 16.92
CA ASP A 86 -7.81 19.81 17.44
C ASP A 86 -8.67 19.10 18.50
N ASN A 87 -9.62 19.79 19.11
CA ASN A 87 -10.50 19.23 20.16
C ASN A 87 -11.76 20.08 20.35
N TRP A 88 -12.75 19.49 21.04
CA TRP A 88 -14.07 20.12 21.21
C TRP A 88 -14.01 21.41 22.01
N LYS A 89 -13.06 21.57 22.93
CA LYS A 89 -12.92 22.83 23.68
C LYS A 89 -12.63 24.00 22.73
N ILE A 90 -11.64 23.84 21.85
CA ILE A 90 -11.29 24.86 20.84
C ILE A 90 -12.45 25.05 19.84
N ALA A 91 -13.10 23.96 19.40
CA ALA A 91 -14.25 24.06 18.50
C ALA A 91 -15.43 24.85 19.12
N ILE A 92 -15.71 24.66 20.41
CA ILE A 92 -16.74 25.42 21.13
C ILE A 92 -16.34 26.89 21.29
N GLU A 93 -15.08 27.17 21.60
CA GLU A 93 -14.57 28.54 21.67
C GLU A 93 -14.70 29.27 20.32
N GLN A 94 -14.48 28.56 19.20
CA GLN A 94 -14.76 29.06 17.85
C GLN A 94 -16.27 29.30 17.67
N PHE A 95 -17.09 28.27 17.91
CA PHE A 95 -18.55 28.30 17.74
C PHE A 95 -19.24 29.47 18.46
N LEU A 96 -18.74 29.84 19.65
CA LEU A 96 -19.35 30.84 20.51
C LEU A 96 -18.70 32.23 20.42
N GLN A 97 -17.92 32.49 19.37
CA GLN A 97 -17.42 33.83 19.09
C GLN A 97 -18.59 34.81 18.99
N GLY A 98 -18.57 35.85 19.84
CA GLY A 98 -19.65 36.84 19.90
C GLY A 98 -20.75 36.54 20.92
N TYR A 99 -20.61 35.50 21.74
CA TYR A 99 -21.53 35.16 22.83
C TYR A 99 -20.86 35.21 24.21
N ASN A 100 -21.65 35.48 25.25
CA ASN A 100 -21.29 35.24 26.63
C ASN A 100 -21.61 33.78 26.96
N TYR A 101 -20.63 33.03 27.47
CA TYR A 101 -20.84 31.63 27.81
C TYR A 101 -19.97 31.15 28.97
N SER A 102 -20.37 30.03 29.58
CA SER A 102 -19.56 29.26 30.51
C SER A 102 -19.49 27.80 30.09
N ILE A 103 -18.34 27.17 30.36
CA ILE A 103 -18.07 25.77 30.02
C ILE A 103 -17.91 24.99 31.33
N GLU A 104 -18.68 23.91 31.48
CA GLU A 104 -18.52 22.93 32.54
C GLU A 104 -17.78 21.72 31.97
N LEU A 105 -16.65 21.40 32.61
CA LEU A 105 -15.79 20.29 32.23
C LEU A 105 -16.05 19.08 33.14
N ASP A 106 -15.88 17.89 32.56
CA ASP A 106 -15.72 16.64 33.29
C ASP A 106 -14.33 16.12 32.97
N HIS A 107 -13.43 16.22 33.95
CA HIS A 107 -11.99 16.11 33.74
C HIS A 107 -11.54 17.11 32.65
N ASP A 108 -10.97 16.63 31.54
CA ASP A 108 -10.54 17.47 30.41
C ASP A 108 -11.58 17.56 29.27
N SER A 109 -12.75 16.91 29.43
CA SER A 109 -13.79 16.87 28.40
C SER A 109 -14.88 17.91 28.64
N VAL A 110 -15.32 18.58 27.58
CA VAL A 110 -16.46 19.51 27.66
C VAL A 110 -17.75 18.71 27.84
N LYS A 111 -18.48 18.99 28.91
CA LYS A 111 -19.73 18.27 29.23
C LYS A 111 -20.96 19.13 29.01
N LYS A 112 -20.88 20.40 29.41
CA LYS A 112 -22.00 21.33 29.31
C LYS A 112 -21.51 22.73 28.97
N VAL A 113 -22.30 23.42 28.18
CA VAL A 113 -22.05 24.78 27.73
C VAL A 113 -23.31 25.61 28.00
N ILE A 114 -23.17 26.75 28.67
CA ILE A 114 -24.27 27.66 28.98
C ILE A 114 -24.03 28.95 28.22
N ILE A 115 -24.93 29.31 27.31
CA ILE A 115 -24.89 30.53 26.49
C ILE A 115 -25.90 31.51 27.09
N SER A 116 -25.41 32.61 27.67
CA SER A 116 -26.21 33.55 28.44
C SER A 116 -26.63 34.81 27.68
N GLY A 117 -26.10 35.05 26.48
CA GLY A 117 -26.41 36.23 25.67
C GLY A 117 -25.30 36.57 24.68
N ARG A 118 -25.40 37.75 24.04
CA ARG A 118 -24.36 38.23 23.11
C ARG A 118 -23.21 38.88 23.89
N ASN A 119 -21.99 38.77 23.38
CA ASN A 119 -20.83 39.39 23.99
C ASN A 119 -21.02 40.93 24.10
N GLY A 120 -20.78 41.50 25.27
CA GLY A 120 -20.96 42.93 25.52
C GLY A 120 -22.40 43.39 25.79
N SER A 121 -23.40 42.50 25.80
CA SER A 121 -24.65 42.79 26.51
C SER A 121 -24.35 42.70 28.01
N ASP A 122 -24.64 43.77 28.75
CA ASP A 122 -24.35 43.88 30.19
C ASP A 122 -24.66 42.57 30.93
N PHE A 123 -23.71 42.15 31.76
CA PHE A 123 -23.86 41.06 32.72
C PHE A 123 -25.25 41.18 33.37
N ILE A 124 -26.15 40.24 33.07
CA ILE A 124 -27.40 40.16 33.80
C ILE A 124 -27.01 39.69 35.20
N ASP A 125 -27.15 40.61 36.13
CA ASP A 125 -27.11 40.41 37.58
C ASP A 125 -27.77 39.07 37.93
N PRO A 126 -27.06 38.13 38.59
CA PRO A 126 -27.63 36.84 38.99
C PRO A 126 -28.88 36.96 39.89
N ASP A 127 -29.15 38.15 40.43
CA ASP A 127 -30.32 38.45 41.27
C ASP A 127 -31.41 39.30 40.56
N LYS A 128 -31.32 39.57 39.25
CA LYS A 128 -32.40 40.26 38.53
C LYS A 128 -33.54 39.28 38.22
N GLU A 129 -34.68 39.46 38.91
CA GLU A 129 -35.99 38.92 38.55
C GLU A 129 -36.40 39.36 37.13
N ILE A 130 -35.92 38.64 36.13
CA ILE A 130 -36.54 38.53 34.82
C ILE A 130 -37.50 37.36 34.96
N ALA A 131 -38.76 37.52 34.54
CA ALA A 131 -39.73 36.43 34.49
C ALA A 131 -39.03 35.15 33.99
N GLU A 132 -39.01 34.11 34.83
CA GLU A 132 -38.29 32.85 34.64
C GLU A 132 -38.61 32.20 33.29
N VAL A 133 -37.92 32.58 32.23
CA VAL A 133 -37.89 31.79 31.00
C VAL A 133 -36.74 30.82 31.19
N GLU A 134 -37.06 29.58 31.55
CA GLU A 134 -36.05 28.54 31.68
C GLU A 134 -35.21 28.46 30.39
N PRO A 135 -33.87 28.38 30.51
CA PRO A 135 -33.00 28.29 29.34
C PRO A 135 -33.30 27.02 28.56
N ILE A 136 -33.22 27.11 27.23
CA ILE A 136 -33.49 25.98 26.35
C ILE A 136 -32.37 24.97 26.52
N VAL A 137 -32.71 23.77 26.99
CA VAL A 137 -31.77 22.66 27.13
C VAL A 137 -31.75 21.86 25.83
N ILE A 138 -30.57 21.76 25.23
CA ILE A 138 -30.28 20.92 24.07
C ILE A 138 -29.36 19.81 24.55
N ALA A 139 -29.83 18.58 24.43
CA ALA A 139 -29.08 17.39 24.78
C ALA A 139 -28.81 16.54 23.53
N PRO A 140 -27.73 15.73 23.52
CA PRO A 140 -27.50 14.76 22.48
C PRO A 140 -28.67 13.78 22.36
N PHE A 141 -28.97 13.31 21.15
CA PHE A 141 -29.88 12.19 20.95
C PHE A 141 -29.25 10.90 21.49
N TYR A 142 -29.96 10.20 22.38
CA TYR A 142 -29.54 8.91 22.94
C TYR A 142 -30.04 7.73 22.09
N SER A 143 -29.55 6.52 22.40
CA SER A 143 -29.53 5.31 21.55
C SER A 143 -30.88 4.67 21.21
N ASP A 144 -32.00 5.18 21.71
CA ASP A 144 -33.34 4.64 21.47
C ASP A 144 -33.86 4.93 20.05
N LYS A 145 -33.29 5.94 19.37
CA LYS A 145 -33.64 6.33 18.00
C LYS A 145 -32.73 5.76 16.91
N VAL A 146 -31.75 4.92 17.26
CA VAL A 146 -30.88 4.24 16.28
C VAL A 146 -31.22 2.76 16.14
N PRO A 147 -30.99 2.15 14.96
CA PRO A 147 -31.23 0.72 14.73
C PRO A 147 -30.53 -0.18 15.75
N ASN A 148 -31.11 -1.34 16.10
CA ASN A 148 -30.55 -2.23 17.12
C ASN A 148 -29.10 -2.62 16.84
N LYS A 149 -28.74 -2.78 15.56
CA LYS A 149 -27.38 -3.05 15.06
C LYS A 149 -26.32 -2.09 15.62
N TYR A 150 -26.70 -0.87 16.00
CA TYR A 150 -25.80 0.21 16.37
C TYR A 150 -25.90 0.67 17.83
N ARG A 151 -26.83 0.13 18.61
CA ARG A 151 -27.10 0.61 19.98
C ARG A 151 -25.94 0.44 20.96
N HIS A 152 -24.98 -0.43 20.64
CA HIS A 152 -23.78 -0.65 21.45
C HIS A 152 -22.60 0.25 21.06
N TYR A 153 -22.77 1.12 20.07
CA TYR A 153 -21.76 2.13 19.72
C TYR A 153 -21.81 3.29 20.72
N ASN A 154 -20.71 4.03 20.83
CA ASN A 154 -20.66 5.19 21.69
C ASN A 154 -21.72 6.23 21.26
N PRO A 155 -22.37 6.95 22.20
CA PRO A 155 -23.31 8.01 21.87
C PRO A 155 -22.71 9.05 20.89
N GLY A 156 -23.52 9.53 19.95
CA GLY A 156 -23.12 10.52 18.95
C GLY A 156 -22.32 9.99 17.76
N SER A 157 -21.90 8.72 17.79
CA SER A 157 -21.22 8.08 16.65
C SER A 157 -22.18 7.57 15.57
N VAL A 158 -23.49 7.57 15.83
CA VAL A 158 -24.51 7.08 14.89
C VAL A 158 -25.64 8.09 14.89
N MET A 159 -25.89 8.68 13.72
CA MET A 159 -26.78 9.82 13.57
C MET A 159 -27.80 9.52 12.46
N PRO A 160 -29.12 9.54 12.75
CA PRO A 160 -30.13 9.42 11.71
C PRO A 160 -30.00 10.54 10.67
N ILE A 161 -30.16 10.19 9.40
CA ILE A 161 -30.15 11.13 8.28
C ILE A 161 -31.32 10.87 7.35
N ASP A 162 -31.79 11.93 6.69
CA ASP A 162 -32.69 11.83 5.56
C ASP A 162 -31.95 12.30 4.31
N LEU A 163 -31.61 11.35 3.43
CA LEU A 163 -30.91 11.66 2.19
C LEU A 163 -31.93 11.91 1.09
N PRO A 164 -31.89 13.08 0.42
CA PRO A 164 -32.86 13.43 -0.62
C PRO A 164 -32.51 12.70 -1.94
N MET A 165 -32.60 11.36 -1.94
CA MET A 165 -32.15 10.51 -3.05
C MET A 165 -32.83 10.85 -4.37
N LYS A 166 -34.11 11.28 -4.35
CA LYS A 166 -34.81 11.72 -5.55
C LYS A 166 -34.19 12.98 -6.14
N THR A 167 -33.79 13.93 -5.29
CA THR A 167 -33.13 15.18 -5.70
C THR A 167 -31.71 14.89 -6.18
N LEU A 168 -30.92 14.10 -5.44
CA LEU A 168 -29.57 13.69 -5.83
C LEU A 168 -29.57 13.00 -7.20
N ASN A 169 -30.52 12.11 -7.45
CA ASN A 169 -30.63 11.43 -8.75
C ASN A 169 -31.09 12.34 -9.90
N GLY A 170 -31.60 13.54 -9.60
CA GLY A 170 -32.14 14.49 -10.57
C GLY A 170 -31.23 15.68 -10.90
N ILE A 171 -30.19 15.94 -10.09
CA ILE A 171 -29.20 17.00 -10.38
C ILE A 171 -28.28 16.57 -11.53
N ALA A 172 -27.94 17.49 -12.41
CA ALA A 172 -27.03 17.21 -13.54
C ALA A 172 -25.57 17.10 -13.06
N ILE A 173 -24.71 16.43 -13.83
CA ILE A 173 -23.27 16.40 -13.55
C ILE A 173 -22.72 17.83 -13.57
N GLY A 174 -21.92 18.19 -12.57
CA GLY A 174 -21.40 19.53 -12.31
C GLY A 174 -22.33 20.46 -11.54
N GLU A 175 -23.60 20.07 -11.30
CA GLU A 175 -24.49 20.84 -10.42
C GLU A 175 -24.20 20.53 -8.94
N GLN A 176 -24.42 21.55 -8.12
CA GLN A 176 -24.21 21.48 -6.68
C GLN A 176 -25.53 21.44 -5.91
N LEU A 177 -25.56 20.65 -4.84
CA LEU A 177 -26.65 20.58 -3.88
C LEU A 177 -26.10 20.75 -2.46
N MET A 178 -26.65 21.70 -1.72
CA MET A 178 -26.37 21.82 -0.29
C MET A 178 -27.04 20.66 0.47
N LEU A 179 -26.24 19.79 1.07
CA LEU A 179 -26.69 18.77 2.00
C LEU A 179 -26.47 19.23 3.44
N ASP A 180 -27.53 19.15 4.23
CA ASP A 180 -27.48 19.38 5.67
C ASP A 180 -27.36 18.04 6.39
N LEU A 181 -26.14 17.71 6.81
CA LEU A 181 -25.84 16.49 7.54
C LEU A 181 -25.64 16.81 9.03
N PRO A 182 -25.84 15.83 9.93
CA PRO A 182 -25.51 16.00 11.35
C PRO A 182 -24.06 16.39 11.64
N ILE A 183 -23.16 16.14 10.68
CA ILE A 183 -21.73 16.46 10.71
C ILE A 183 -21.37 17.80 10.04
N GLY A 184 -22.36 18.57 9.56
CA GLY A 184 -22.15 19.86 8.90
C GLY A 184 -22.95 20.03 7.62
N GLN A 185 -22.96 21.26 7.10
CA GLN A 185 -23.59 21.62 5.84
C GLN A 185 -22.56 21.73 4.72
N TYR A 186 -22.70 20.87 3.71
CA TYR A 186 -21.74 20.74 2.63
C TYR A 186 -22.39 20.97 1.28
N SER A 187 -21.70 21.72 0.41
CA SER A 187 -22.10 21.82 -1.01
C SER A 187 -21.53 20.60 -1.73
N ILE A 188 -22.41 19.68 -2.17
CA ILE A 188 -21.99 18.48 -2.87
C ILE A 188 -22.13 18.71 -4.37
N GLU A 189 -21.04 18.58 -5.12
CA GLU A 189 -21.05 18.62 -6.58
C GLU A 189 -21.23 17.22 -7.15
N HIS A 190 -22.14 17.06 -8.11
CA HIS A 190 -22.36 15.81 -8.82
C HIS A 190 -21.22 15.54 -9.80
N ASP A 191 -20.53 14.41 -9.64
CA ASP A 191 -19.41 14.05 -10.51
C ASP A 191 -19.80 12.94 -11.50
N ASN A 192 -20.38 11.86 -10.98
CA ASN A 192 -20.70 10.69 -11.79
C ASN A 192 -21.90 9.91 -11.21
N LYS A 193 -22.52 9.08 -12.05
CA LYS A 193 -23.60 8.18 -11.66
C LYS A 193 -23.57 6.93 -12.53
N ILE A 194 -23.74 5.78 -11.87
CA ILE A 194 -23.86 4.48 -12.53
C ILE A 194 -25.22 3.89 -12.22
N GLU A 195 -25.93 3.41 -13.25
CA GLU A 195 -27.15 2.63 -13.10
C GLU A 195 -26.89 1.18 -13.52
N HIS A 196 -27.26 0.23 -12.67
CA HIS A 196 -27.07 -1.20 -12.88
C HIS A 196 -28.36 -1.88 -13.35
N GLN A 197 -28.22 -3.03 -14.00
CA GLN A 197 -29.38 -3.76 -14.56
C GLN A 197 -30.38 -4.23 -13.51
N ASN A 198 -29.91 -4.52 -12.29
CA ASN A 198 -30.76 -4.88 -11.15
C ASN A 198 -31.50 -3.66 -10.54
N GLY A 199 -31.37 -2.47 -11.14
CA GLY A 199 -31.99 -1.24 -10.68
C GLY A 199 -31.21 -0.51 -9.57
N THR A 200 -30.10 -1.07 -9.09
CA THR A 200 -29.20 -0.39 -8.15
C THR A 200 -28.56 0.81 -8.83
N ARG A 201 -28.45 1.93 -8.11
CA ARG A 201 -27.87 3.17 -8.62
C ARG A 201 -26.83 3.69 -7.66
N THR A 202 -25.62 3.91 -8.15
CA THR A 202 -24.53 4.53 -7.39
C THR A 202 -24.34 5.95 -7.87
N TRP A 203 -24.53 6.90 -6.96
CA TRP A 203 -24.34 8.32 -7.15
C TRP A 203 -23.00 8.73 -6.52
N MET A 204 -22.22 9.52 -7.26
CA MET A 204 -20.87 9.90 -6.89
C MET A 204 -20.69 11.41 -7.05
N GLY A 205 -20.14 12.03 -6.01
CA GLY A 205 -19.83 13.45 -5.99
C GLY A 205 -18.70 13.74 -5.04
N TYR A 206 -18.57 15.00 -4.67
CA TYR A 206 -17.56 15.47 -3.73
C TYR A 206 -18.00 16.76 -3.05
N LEU A 207 -17.36 17.07 -1.93
CA LEU A 207 -17.57 18.33 -1.21
C LEU A 207 -16.88 19.46 -2.00
N ALA A 208 -17.66 20.31 -2.68
CA ALA A 208 -17.16 21.26 -3.67
C ALA A 208 -16.20 22.30 -3.08
N GLU A 209 -16.48 22.74 -1.86
CA GLU A 209 -15.71 23.75 -1.14
C GLU A 209 -14.46 23.16 -0.49
N GLU A 210 -14.53 21.92 -0.01
CA GLU A 210 -13.41 21.21 0.62
C GLU A 210 -12.47 20.51 -0.39
N GLY A 211 -12.95 20.18 -1.59
CA GLY A 211 -12.17 19.59 -2.69
C GLY A 211 -12.59 18.17 -3.08
N LYS A 212 -12.24 17.77 -4.32
CA LYS A 212 -12.63 16.50 -4.95
C LYS A 212 -12.22 15.21 -4.22
N GLY A 213 -11.19 15.27 -3.40
CA GLY A 213 -10.68 14.19 -2.56
C GLY A 213 -11.60 13.87 -1.38
N TYR A 214 -12.48 14.80 -1.01
CA TYR A 214 -13.56 14.58 -0.05
C TYR A 214 -14.80 14.07 -0.79
N ARG A 215 -14.78 12.78 -1.10
CA ARG A 215 -15.79 12.11 -1.90
C ARG A 215 -17.10 11.90 -1.14
N PHE A 216 -18.20 11.91 -1.88
CA PHE A 216 -19.53 11.52 -1.41
C PHE A 216 -20.05 10.42 -2.34
N PHE A 217 -20.18 9.21 -1.81
CA PHE A 217 -20.64 8.04 -2.54
C PHE A 217 -21.89 7.48 -1.90
N VAL A 218 -22.95 7.28 -2.67
CA VAL A 218 -24.20 6.71 -2.17
C VAL A 218 -24.79 5.77 -3.20
N SER A 219 -25.05 4.54 -2.81
CA SER A 219 -25.73 3.54 -3.62
C SER A 219 -27.09 3.18 -3.04
N GLN A 220 -28.13 3.29 -3.87
CA GLN A 220 -29.49 2.91 -3.54
C GLN A 220 -29.86 1.63 -4.29
N GLY A 221 -30.26 0.61 -3.54
CA GLY A 221 -30.72 -0.67 -4.05
C GLY A 221 -31.80 -1.28 -3.14
N GLU A 222 -32.08 -2.56 -3.33
CA GLU A 222 -33.14 -3.28 -2.60
C GLU A 222 -32.87 -3.38 -1.10
N SER A 223 -31.60 -3.42 -0.67
CA SER A 223 -31.23 -3.44 0.75
C SER A 223 -31.22 -2.04 1.39
N GLY A 224 -31.70 -1.02 0.68
CA GLY A 224 -31.72 0.37 1.11
C GLY A 224 -30.52 1.17 0.58
N VAL A 225 -30.16 2.22 1.30
CA VAL A 225 -29.09 3.15 0.95
C VAL A 225 -27.82 2.80 1.74
N ILE A 226 -26.72 2.59 1.03
CA ILE A 226 -25.36 2.41 1.57
C ILE A 226 -24.42 3.45 0.97
N GLY A 227 -23.34 3.82 1.64
CA GLY A 227 -22.43 4.81 1.11
C GLY A 227 -21.30 5.23 2.04
N ASN A 228 -20.53 6.22 1.59
CA ASN A 228 -19.39 6.79 2.28
C ASN A 228 -19.35 8.30 2.04
N VAL A 229 -19.04 9.06 3.08
CA VAL A 229 -18.72 10.48 3.01
C VAL A 229 -17.33 10.66 3.60
N TYR A 230 -16.41 11.20 2.80
CA TYR A 230 -15.08 11.56 3.24
C TYR A 230 -15.08 13.05 3.54
N THR A 231 -14.71 13.44 4.75
CA THR A 231 -14.62 14.83 5.20
C THR A 231 -13.22 15.12 5.74
N PRO A 232 -12.84 16.39 5.97
CA PRO A 232 -11.55 16.73 6.57
C PRO A 232 -11.28 16.08 7.93
N ASP A 233 -12.32 15.66 8.65
CA ASP A 233 -12.20 15.00 9.94
C ASP A 233 -12.52 13.51 9.95
N GLY A 234 -12.57 12.89 8.77
CA GLY A 234 -12.55 11.43 8.64
C GLY A 234 -13.57 10.86 7.67
N GLU A 235 -13.73 9.54 7.73
CA GLU A 235 -14.69 8.79 6.94
C GLU A 235 -15.97 8.52 7.75
N TYR A 236 -17.10 8.78 7.12
CA TYR A 236 -18.43 8.49 7.64
C TYR A 236 -19.12 7.47 6.74
N LEU A 237 -19.61 6.37 7.32
CA LEU A 237 -20.42 5.41 6.57
C LEU A 237 -21.88 5.84 6.53
N ILE A 238 -22.54 5.59 5.42
CA ILE A 238 -23.99 5.64 5.27
C ILE A 238 -24.49 4.20 5.22
N ASP A 239 -25.46 3.86 6.06
CA ASP A 239 -26.08 2.54 6.05
C ASP A 239 -27.58 2.64 6.35
N SER A 240 -28.36 1.75 5.73
CA SER A 240 -29.79 1.62 5.99
C SER A 240 -30.05 0.36 6.78
N ALA A 241 -30.64 0.51 7.96
CA ALA A 241 -30.98 -0.60 8.83
C ALA A 241 -32.32 -0.34 9.52
N GLU A 242 -33.17 -1.37 9.59
CA GLU A 242 -34.47 -1.29 10.28
C GLU A 242 -35.36 -0.14 9.79
N GLY A 243 -35.27 0.22 8.49
CA GLY A 243 -36.04 1.29 7.86
C GLY A 243 -35.53 2.71 8.10
N LEU A 244 -34.39 2.87 8.79
CA LEU A 244 -33.72 4.15 9.01
C LEU A 244 -32.40 4.18 8.25
N THR A 245 -32.07 5.32 7.63
CA THR A 245 -30.74 5.60 7.12
C THR A 245 -29.96 6.37 8.18
N VAL A 246 -28.72 5.95 8.43
CA VAL A 246 -27.85 6.53 9.44
C VAL A 246 -26.49 6.88 8.84
N LEU A 247 -25.89 7.92 9.39
CA LEU A 247 -24.48 8.24 9.25
C LEU A 247 -23.72 7.64 10.46
N VAL A 248 -22.63 6.93 10.21
CA VAL A 248 -21.86 6.20 11.21
C VAL A 248 -20.41 6.67 11.20
N ASP A 249 -19.97 7.22 12.33
CA ASP A 249 -18.58 7.56 12.64
C ASP A 249 -17.90 6.33 13.26
N LEU A 250 -17.21 5.55 12.44
CA LEU A 250 -16.57 4.31 12.91
C LEU A 250 -15.41 4.59 13.86
N GLU A 251 -14.71 5.71 13.72
CA GLU A 251 -13.58 6.07 14.59
C GLU A 251 -14.06 6.44 16.00
N ARG A 252 -15.22 7.11 16.10
CA ARG A 252 -15.82 7.48 17.39
C ARG A 252 -16.81 6.46 17.93
N SER A 253 -17.16 5.43 17.17
CA SER A 253 -18.03 4.31 17.59
C SER A 253 -17.50 3.50 18.78
N GLY A 254 -16.20 3.61 19.04
CA GLY A 254 -15.44 2.79 19.99
C GLY A 254 -15.13 1.40 19.46
N LEU A 255 -15.31 1.16 18.16
CA LEU A 255 -14.67 0.06 17.45
C LEU A 255 -13.21 0.39 17.15
N GLN A 256 -12.40 -0.65 17.01
CA GLN A 256 -11.00 -0.55 16.62
C GLN A 256 -10.85 -1.04 15.18
N LYS A 257 -10.24 -0.22 14.32
CA LYS A 257 -9.87 -0.68 12.97
C LYS A 257 -8.92 -1.87 13.10
N VAL A 258 -9.18 -2.96 12.38
CA VAL A 258 -8.27 -4.12 12.39
C VAL A 258 -6.95 -3.70 11.73
N ARG A 259 -5.91 -3.49 12.55
CA ARG A 259 -4.55 -3.12 12.13
C ARG A 259 -3.54 -4.22 12.46
N ARG A 260 -3.90 -5.50 12.27
CA ARG A 260 -2.99 -6.61 12.62
C ARG A 260 -2.26 -7.15 11.40
N HIS A 261 -0.94 -7.24 11.60
CA HIS A 261 0.13 -7.57 10.67
C HIS A 261 0.41 -6.46 9.66
N GLU A 262 1.23 -5.49 10.10
CA GLU A 262 2.23 -4.86 9.24
C GLU A 262 2.89 -6.02 8.46
N HIS A 263 2.83 -6.00 7.12
CA HIS A 263 3.34 -7.03 6.19
C HIS A 263 2.44 -8.23 5.82
N ASN A 264 1.10 -8.07 5.70
CA ASN A 264 0.21 -9.11 5.14
C ASN A 264 0.35 -9.27 3.62
N GLU A 265 1.56 -9.55 3.14
CA GLU A 265 1.87 -9.72 1.72
C GLU A 265 2.03 -11.20 1.40
N ALA A 266 1.09 -11.78 0.64
CA ALA A 266 1.18 -13.17 0.22
C ALA A 266 1.90 -13.29 -1.13
N LEU A 267 3.08 -13.92 -1.12
CA LEU A 267 3.73 -14.33 -2.35
C LEU A 267 2.96 -15.51 -2.97
N PRO A 268 2.76 -15.51 -4.30
CA PRO A 268 2.26 -16.69 -4.98
C PRO A 268 3.26 -17.85 -4.77
N PRO A 269 2.79 -19.08 -4.54
CA PRO A 269 3.68 -20.23 -4.38
C PRO A 269 4.45 -20.50 -5.69
N PRO A 270 5.64 -21.13 -5.64
CA PRO A 270 6.42 -21.43 -6.83
C PRO A 270 5.63 -22.30 -7.82
N GLU A 271 5.62 -21.90 -9.09
CA GLU A 271 4.86 -22.55 -10.16
C GLU A 271 5.26 -24.03 -10.35
N SER A 272 6.51 -24.38 -10.00
CA SER A 272 7.07 -25.73 -10.08
C SER A 272 6.60 -26.70 -8.99
N LEU A 273 5.90 -26.25 -7.95
CA LEU A 273 5.64 -27.06 -6.75
C LEU A 273 4.26 -27.71 -6.68
N LEU A 274 3.28 -27.34 -7.51
CA LEU A 274 1.94 -27.94 -7.45
C LEU A 274 1.24 -27.88 -8.81
N THR A 275 0.33 -28.83 -9.05
CA THR A 275 -0.71 -28.73 -10.08
C THR A 275 -1.65 -27.58 -9.70
N VAL A 276 -1.25 -26.35 -10.03
CA VAL A 276 -2.10 -25.18 -9.86
C VAL A 276 -3.24 -25.27 -10.86
N MET A 277 -4.41 -24.81 -10.43
CA MET A 277 -5.59 -24.83 -11.27
C MET A 277 -5.48 -23.81 -12.38
N ASN A 278 -5.86 -24.24 -13.59
CA ASN A 278 -5.77 -23.52 -14.86
C ASN A 278 -4.38 -23.48 -15.51
N ASN A 279 -3.88 -24.64 -15.94
CA ASN A 279 -3.06 -24.66 -17.16
C ASN A 279 -3.96 -24.34 -18.36
N GLN A 280 -4.36 -23.07 -18.51
CA GLN A 280 -4.89 -22.53 -19.76
C GLN A 280 -3.78 -21.67 -20.37
N PRO A 281 -3.48 -21.82 -21.67
CA PRO A 281 -2.47 -21.01 -22.33
C PRO A 281 -2.88 -19.54 -22.30
N LEU A 282 -1.94 -18.70 -21.85
CA LEU A 282 -2.00 -17.24 -21.83
C LEU A 282 -2.45 -16.68 -23.19
N LEU A 283 -3.47 -15.82 -23.20
CA LEU A 283 -3.95 -15.15 -24.42
C LEU A 283 -3.29 -13.77 -24.58
N ARG A 284 -1.99 -13.71 -24.89
CA ARG A 284 -1.38 -12.74 -25.84
C ARG A 284 0.11 -13.03 -26.11
N VAL A 285 0.49 -12.94 -27.39
CA VAL A 285 1.84 -13.20 -27.95
C VAL A 285 2.93 -12.31 -27.36
N GLU A 286 2.61 -11.04 -27.11
CA GLU A 286 3.58 -10.02 -26.73
C GLU A 286 4.10 -10.23 -25.30
N GLY A 287 3.25 -10.65 -24.37
CA GLY A 287 3.65 -10.94 -22.99
C GLY A 287 4.51 -12.20 -22.86
N LEU A 288 4.25 -13.24 -23.66
CA LEU A 288 5.08 -14.47 -23.68
C LEU A 288 6.46 -14.21 -24.27
N LYS A 289 6.52 -13.45 -25.37
CA LYS A 289 7.77 -13.04 -25.99
C LYS A 289 8.59 -12.16 -25.06
N GLU A 290 7.98 -11.13 -24.48
CA GLU A 290 8.66 -10.22 -23.55
C GLU A 290 9.11 -10.94 -22.28
N SER A 291 8.30 -11.87 -21.75
CA SER A 291 8.68 -12.74 -20.62
C SER A 291 9.88 -13.62 -20.95
N ALA A 292 9.90 -14.26 -22.13
CA ALA A 292 11.04 -15.06 -22.58
C ALA A 292 12.31 -14.21 -22.77
N GLU A 293 12.19 -13.05 -23.40
CA GLU A 293 13.31 -12.12 -23.61
C GLU A 293 13.88 -11.59 -22.29
N LEU A 294 13.02 -11.20 -21.34
CA LEU A 294 13.44 -10.72 -20.01
C LEU A 294 14.05 -11.84 -19.15
N ALA A 295 13.46 -13.03 -19.15
CA ALA A 295 13.99 -14.18 -18.40
C ALA A 295 15.37 -14.58 -18.93
N ARG A 296 15.55 -14.58 -20.27
CA ARG A 296 16.84 -14.81 -20.91
C ARG A 296 17.87 -13.75 -20.56
N ALA A 297 17.51 -12.46 -20.66
CA ALA A 297 18.40 -11.36 -20.29
C ALA A 297 18.86 -11.45 -18.82
N ARG A 298 17.97 -11.90 -17.93
CA ARG A 298 18.30 -12.10 -16.51
C ARG A 298 19.23 -13.31 -16.29
N ALA A 299 19.00 -14.41 -16.99
CA ALA A 299 19.88 -15.57 -16.97
C ALA A 299 21.31 -15.20 -17.43
N ASP A 300 21.43 -14.46 -18.53
CA ASP A 300 22.71 -14.01 -19.09
C ASP A 300 23.47 -13.10 -18.11
N GLN A 301 22.76 -12.17 -17.46
CA GLN A 301 23.35 -11.30 -16.45
C GLN A 301 23.91 -12.09 -15.27
N LEU A 302 23.13 -13.03 -14.72
CA LEU A 302 23.54 -13.82 -13.56
C LEU A 302 24.66 -14.80 -13.90
N ALA A 303 24.68 -15.33 -15.13
CA ALA A 303 25.80 -16.14 -15.64
C ALA A 303 27.09 -15.32 -15.70
N SER A 304 27.06 -14.10 -16.24
CA SER A 304 28.23 -13.20 -16.29
C SER A 304 28.75 -12.84 -14.89
N GLU A 305 27.84 -12.65 -13.93
CA GLU A 305 28.20 -12.43 -12.53
C GLU A 305 28.87 -13.65 -11.88
N ALA A 306 28.42 -14.87 -12.21
CA ALA A 306 29.01 -16.11 -11.71
C ALA A 306 30.41 -16.34 -12.31
N GLU A 307 30.59 -16.08 -13.60
CA GLU A 307 31.89 -16.14 -14.28
C GLU A 307 32.91 -15.17 -13.68
N SER A 308 32.48 -13.93 -13.40
CA SER A 308 33.33 -12.93 -12.75
C SER A 308 33.78 -13.39 -11.35
N ALA A 309 32.87 -13.99 -10.58
CA ALA A 309 33.19 -14.53 -9.25
C ALA A 309 34.09 -15.77 -9.31
N LEU A 310 33.96 -16.59 -10.37
CA LEU A 310 34.87 -17.72 -10.62
C LEU A 310 36.29 -17.21 -10.88
N ALA A 311 36.46 -16.21 -11.75
CA ALA A 311 37.76 -15.63 -12.07
C ALA A 311 38.48 -15.07 -10.81
N GLU A 312 37.75 -14.38 -9.93
CA GLU A 312 38.29 -13.91 -8.64
C GLU A 312 38.73 -15.06 -7.74
N TYR A 313 37.93 -16.14 -7.67
CA TYR A 313 38.27 -17.32 -6.89
C TYR A 313 39.51 -18.03 -7.44
N GLU A 314 39.62 -18.21 -8.75
CA GLU A 314 40.76 -18.86 -9.40
C GLU A 314 42.06 -18.09 -9.21
N GLN A 315 42.03 -16.77 -9.39
CA GLN A 315 43.18 -15.91 -9.13
C GLN A 315 43.67 -16.08 -7.68
N GLN A 316 42.74 -16.12 -6.72
CA GLN A 316 43.08 -16.30 -5.32
C GLN A 316 43.56 -17.72 -5.00
N ARG A 317 43.01 -18.74 -5.65
CA ARG A 317 43.47 -20.14 -5.54
C ARG A 317 44.91 -20.28 -5.99
N ASP A 318 45.26 -19.70 -7.13
CA ASP A 318 46.63 -19.74 -7.66
C ASP A 318 47.62 -19.03 -6.72
N TYR A 319 47.21 -17.94 -6.08
CA TYR A 319 48.00 -17.28 -5.04
C TYR A 319 48.19 -18.17 -3.79
N VAL A 320 47.17 -18.95 -3.40
CA VAL A 320 47.29 -19.93 -2.32
C VAL A 320 48.30 -21.02 -2.67
N GLU A 321 48.31 -21.52 -3.90
CA GLU A 321 49.28 -22.52 -4.37
C GLU A 321 50.71 -21.97 -4.38
N GLN A 322 50.91 -20.74 -4.85
CA GLN A 322 52.22 -20.07 -4.84
C GLN A 322 52.76 -19.93 -3.42
N THR A 323 51.92 -19.47 -2.49
CA THR A 323 52.33 -19.33 -1.08
C THR A 323 52.56 -20.69 -0.41
N ALA A 324 51.85 -21.75 -0.80
CA ALA A 324 52.10 -23.11 -0.31
C ALA A 324 53.49 -23.63 -0.72
N ARG A 325 53.87 -23.44 -2.00
CA ARG A 325 55.22 -23.79 -2.48
C ARG A 325 56.31 -23.01 -1.73
N GLN A 326 56.08 -21.73 -1.46
CA GLN A 326 57.02 -20.92 -0.68
C GLN A 326 57.17 -21.42 0.76
N VAL A 327 56.07 -21.88 1.38
CA VAL A 327 56.11 -22.50 2.72
C VAL A 327 56.94 -23.78 2.72
N GLU A 328 56.83 -24.61 1.68
CA GLU A 328 57.62 -25.84 1.53
C GLU A 328 59.12 -25.54 1.45
N ILE A 329 59.52 -24.63 0.57
CA ILE A 329 60.92 -24.18 0.42
C ILE A 329 61.48 -23.64 1.75
N LEU A 330 60.72 -22.80 2.46
CA LEU A 330 61.14 -22.22 3.73
C LEU A 330 61.18 -23.26 4.86
N ARG A 331 60.40 -24.34 4.76
CA ARG A 331 60.42 -25.45 5.72
C ARG A 331 61.71 -26.24 5.58
N ASP A 332 62.12 -26.55 4.36
CA ASP A 332 63.39 -27.21 4.08
C ASP A 332 64.58 -26.36 4.56
N SER A 333 64.56 -25.06 4.28
CA SER A 333 65.58 -24.12 4.80
C SER A 333 65.62 -24.09 6.33
N PHE A 334 64.47 -24.13 6.99
CA PHE A 334 64.39 -24.18 8.45
C PHE A 334 64.93 -25.49 9.02
N ASP A 335 64.66 -26.63 8.37
CA ASP A 335 65.15 -27.93 8.78
C ASP A 335 66.67 -28.05 8.56
N GLN A 336 67.19 -27.56 7.43
CA GLN A 336 68.64 -27.44 7.20
C GLN A 336 69.32 -26.57 8.28
N ALA A 337 68.73 -25.43 8.65
CA ALA A 337 69.27 -24.58 9.70
C ALA A 337 69.27 -25.25 11.09
N LYS A 338 68.34 -26.18 11.36
CA LYS A 338 68.38 -27.00 12.58
C LYS A 338 69.55 -27.97 12.57
N GLU A 339 69.78 -28.64 11.44
CA GLU A 339 70.88 -29.57 11.26
C GLU A 339 72.22 -28.84 11.40
N ASN A 340 72.40 -27.70 10.72
CA ASN A 340 73.60 -26.86 10.83
C ASN A 340 73.90 -26.48 12.29
N ARG A 341 72.88 -26.10 13.06
CA ARG A 341 73.01 -25.81 14.50
C ARG A 341 73.40 -27.04 15.30
N LEU A 342 72.83 -28.21 14.99
CA LEU A 342 73.16 -29.46 15.67
C LEU A 342 74.62 -29.85 15.42
N THR A 343 75.05 -29.83 14.16
CA THR A 343 76.43 -30.10 13.75
C THR A 343 77.40 -29.12 14.41
N ALA A 344 77.13 -27.81 14.39
CA ALA A 344 77.97 -26.81 15.07
C ALA A 344 78.04 -27.01 16.59
N ARG A 345 76.96 -27.54 17.21
CA ARG A 345 76.95 -27.87 18.64
C ARG A 345 77.79 -29.09 18.96
N LEU A 346 77.71 -30.14 18.13
CA LEU A 346 78.51 -31.35 18.28
C LEU A 346 80.00 -31.04 18.11
N ALA A 347 80.38 -30.27 17.09
CA ALA A 347 81.75 -29.82 16.88
C ALA A 347 82.29 -29.02 18.08
N LEU A 348 81.50 -28.11 18.66
CA LEU A 348 81.88 -27.37 19.87
C LEU A 348 82.06 -28.29 21.09
N ASN A 349 81.24 -29.33 21.22
CA ASN A 349 81.36 -30.31 22.31
C ASN A 349 82.63 -31.15 22.14
N GLN A 350 82.97 -31.56 20.92
CA GLN A 350 84.19 -32.31 20.62
C GLN A 350 85.44 -31.48 20.93
N SER A 351 85.52 -30.24 20.43
CA SER A 351 86.66 -29.35 20.75
C SER A 351 86.83 -29.08 22.25
N ARG A 352 85.74 -29.18 23.04
CA ARG A 352 85.81 -29.07 24.50
C ARG A 352 86.31 -30.36 25.16
N ALA A 353 86.00 -31.51 24.60
CA ALA A 353 86.45 -32.81 25.09
C ALA A 353 87.94 -33.04 24.83
N ASP A 354 88.47 -32.51 23.73
CA ASP A 354 89.88 -32.63 23.33
C ASP A 354 90.86 -31.76 24.15
N THR A 355 90.43 -31.20 25.31
CA THR A 355 91.23 -30.31 26.17
C THR A 355 91.84 -29.06 25.48
N ALA A 356 91.24 -28.62 24.36
CA ALA A 356 91.71 -27.47 23.60
C ALA A 356 91.64 -26.15 24.42
N SER A 357 92.58 -25.24 24.16
CA SER A 357 92.66 -23.93 24.80
C SER A 357 91.45 -23.03 24.43
N ARG A 358 91.25 -21.95 25.21
CA ARG A 358 90.15 -20.99 24.94
C ARG A 358 90.22 -20.37 23.54
N GLU A 359 91.42 -20.18 22.99
CA GLU A 359 91.60 -19.64 21.64
C GLU A 359 91.24 -20.66 20.55
N GLU A 360 91.61 -21.93 20.74
CA GLU A 360 91.29 -23.02 19.81
C GLU A 360 89.78 -23.33 19.75
N ILE A 361 89.05 -23.12 20.86
CA ILE A 361 87.58 -23.29 20.91
C ILE A 361 86.82 -22.09 20.30
N ARG A 362 87.46 -20.93 20.15
CA ARG A 362 86.81 -19.67 19.70
C ARG A 362 86.09 -19.80 18.35
N PRO A 363 86.67 -20.41 17.30
CA PRO A 363 86.00 -20.59 16.01
C PRO A 363 84.71 -21.41 16.12
N ALA A 364 84.74 -22.56 16.82
CA ALA A 364 83.56 -23.41 17.01
C ALA A 364 82.42 -22.69 17.75
N ARG A 365 82.75 -21.81 18.72
CA ARG A 365 81.74 -20.95 19.38
C ARG A 365 81.12 -19.93 18.44
N LEU A 366 81.91 -19.33 17.56
CA LEU A 366 81.42 -18.37 16.55
C LEU A 366 80.51 -19.08 15.53
N THR A 367 80.89 -20.27 15.06
CA THR A 367 80.06 -21.09 14.16
C THR A 367 78.72 -21.44 14.79
N LEU A 368 78.69 -21.87 16.05
CA LEU A 368 77.42 -22.14 16.75
C LEU A 368 76.59 -20.86 16.95
N ARG A 369 77.21 -19.71 17.19
CA ARG A 369 76.50 -18.43 17.29
C ARG A 369 75.89 -18.03 15.94
N ALA A 370 76.61 -18.19 14.84
CA ALA A 370 76.11 -17.93 13.49
C ALA A 370 74.92 -18.85 13.15
N ALA A 371 75.04 -20.16 13.37
CA ALA A 371 73.96 -21.12 13.13
C ALA A 371 72.70 -20.86 13.98
N ARG A 372 72.85 -20.29 15.20
CA ARG A 372 71.70 -19.85 16.02
C ARG A 372 71.00 -18.62 15.43
N VAL A 373 71.74 -17.70 14.83
CA VAL A 373 71.17 -16.51 14.18
C VAL A 373 70.42 -16.93 12.91
N GLU A 374 71.03 -17.80 12.11
CA GLU A 374 70.45 -18.39 10.90
C GLU A 374 69.14 -19.12 11.21
N LEU A 375 69.12 -20.02 12.20
CA LEU A 375 67.89 -20.72 12.61
C LEU A 375 66.79 -19.76 13.09
N ARG A 376 67.16 -18.67 13.77
CA ARG A 376 66.19 -17.63 14.20
C ARG A 376 65.66 -16.82 13.02
N ALA A 377 66.47 -16.61 11.98
CA ALA A 377 66.04 -15.94 10.74
C ALA A 377 65.08 -16.86 9.95
N ALA A 378 65.48 -18.09 9.67
CA ALA A 378 64.67 -19.08 8.97
C ALA A 378 63.32 -19.33 9.66
N ARG A 379 63.31 -19.45 11.00
CA ARG A 379 62.06 -19.58 11.77
C ARG A 379 61.13 -18.38 11.65
N ARG A 380 61.69 -17.16 11.60
CA ARG A 380 60.89 -15.93 11.49
C ARG A 380 60.25 -15.85 10.12
N GLU A 381 60.99 -16.14 9.06
CA GLU A 381 60.49 -16.11 7.70
C GLU A 381 59.42 -17.17 7.47
N LEU A 382 59.68 -18.43 7.85
CA LEU A 382 58.69 -19.51 7.75
C LEU A 382 57.38 -19.16 8.50
N ARG A 383 57.47 -18.57 9.69
CA ARG A 383 56.28 -18.15 10.46
C ARG A 383 55.50 -17.05 9.75
N LYS A 384 56.18 -16.06 9.17
CA LYS A 384 55.55 -14.97 8.44
C LYS A 384 54.79 -15.50 7.23
N THR A 385 55.44 -16.32 6.39
CA THR A 385 54.81 -16.91 5.20
C THR A 385 53.67 -17.86 5.54
N LEU A 386 53.77 -18.64 6.63
CA LEU A 386 52.66 -19.47 7.11
C LEU A 386 51.40 -18.65 7.49
N VAL A 387 51.58 -17.46 8.07
CA VAL A 387 50.46 -16.56 8.39
C VAL A 387 49.83 -15.99 7.11
N GLU A 388 50.66 -15.59 6.14
CA GLU A 388 50.20 -15.10 4.84
C GLU A 388 49.44 -16.18 4.07
N HIS A 389 49.97 -17.40 3.99
CA HIS A 389 49.31 -18.55 3.37
C HIS A 389 47.95 -18.85 4.02
N ARG A 390 47.88 -18.88 5.37
CA ARG A 390 46.60 -19.07 6.09
C ARG A 390 45.59 -17.97 5.79
N LYS A 391 46.03 -16.71 5.67
CA LYS A 391 45.16 -15.59 5.30
C LYS A 391 44.65 -15.77 3.87
N ALA A 392 45.53 -16.10 2.93
CA ALA A 392 45.17 -16.35 1.53
C ALA A 392 44.14 -17.48 1.39
N ALA A 393 44.34 -18.59 2.12
CA ALA A 393 43.42 -19.73 2.11
C ALA A 393 42.02 -19.39 2.65
N ARG A 394 41.93 -18.54 3.69
CA ARG A 394 40.63 -18.07 4.20
C ARG A 394 39.89 -17.20 3.19
N ILE A 395 40.61 -16.35 2.45
CA ILE A 395 40.02 -15.50 1.40
C ILE A 395 39.53 -16.39 0.25
N ALA A 396 40.33 -17.37 -0.19
CA ALA A 396 39.92 -18.34 -1.22
C ALA A 396 38.63 -19.08 -0.84
N ASN A 397 38.52 -19.58 0.40
CA ASN A 397 37.30 -20.24 0.90
C ASN A 397 36.08 -19.31 0.97
N ARG A 398 36.27 -18.01 1.16
CA ARG A 398 35.19 -17.03 1.11
C ARG A 398 34.73 -16.81 -0.33
N LEU A 399 35.67 -16.56 -1.25
CA LEU A 399 35.37 -16.35 -2.67
C LEU A 399 34.71 -17.58 -3.30
N HIS A 400 35.17 -18.78 -2.94
CA HIS A 400 34.56 -20.03 -3.39
C HIS A 400 33.07 -20.13 -3.02
N ARG A 401 32.70 -19.74 -1.80
CA ARG A 401 31.29 -19.71 -1.38
C ARG A 401 30.45 -18.67 -2.11
N ILE A 402 31.06 -17.53 -2.45
CA ILE A 402 30.39 -16.48 -3.24
C ILE A 402 30.12 -17.00 -4.66
N TYR A 403 31.14 -17.61 -5.29
CA TYR A 403 31.00 -18.26 -6.59
C TYR A 403 29.87 -19.32 -6.56
N LEU A 404 29.88 -20.26 -5.62
CA LEU A 404 28.86 -21.31 -5.55
C LEU A 404 27.43 -20.74 -5.41
N ARG A 405 27.25 -19.67 -4.64
CA ARG A 405 25.95 -19.02 -4.51
C ARG A 405 25.51 -18.35 -5.81
N LYS A 406 26.41 -17.64 -6.50
CA LYS A 406 26.13 -16.99 -7.78
C LYS A 406 25.84 -18.03 -8.87
N GLN A 407 26.60 -19.12 -8.91
CA GLN A 407 26.37 -20.22 -9.83
C GLN A 407 24.96 -20.82 -9.64
N SER A 408 24.55 -21.10 -8.41
CA SER A 408 23.20 -21.62 -8.14
C SER A 408 22.09 -20.65 -8.56
N LEU A 409 22.31 -19.34 -8.44
CA LEU A 409 21.35 -18.33 -8.92
C LEU A 409 21.28 -18.29 -10.45
N ALA A 410 22.43 -18.41 -11.13
CA ALA A 410 22.50 -18.49 -12.58
C ALA A 410 21.82 -19.77 -13.10
N ASP A 411 22.06 -20.92 -12.46
CA ASP A 411 21.45 -22.21 -12.85
C ASP A 411 19.92 -22.18 -12.71
N ASN A 412 19.40 -21.56 -11.66
CA ASN A 412 17.95 -21.38 -11.47
C ASN A 412 17.36 -20.43 -12.53
N ALA A 413 18.00 -19.28 -12.76
CA ALA A 413 17.54 -18.33 -13.78
C ALA A 413 17.59 -18.93 -15.20
N GLU A 414 18.55 -19.79 -15.49
CA GLU A 414 18.64 -20.53 -16.75
C GLU A 414 17.49 -21.55 -16.89
N ALA A 415 17.08 -22.20 -15.81
CA ALA A 415 15.92 -23.08 -15.83
C ALA A 415 14.63 -22.29 -16.08
N ASP A 416 14.46 -21.14 -15.42
CA ASP A 416 13.32 -20.24 -15.61
C ASP A 416 13.25 -19.70 -17.06
N ALA A 417 14.40 -19.29 -17.63
CA ALA A 417 14.49 -18.83 -19.01
C ALA A 417 14.09 -19.93 -20.00
N LYS A 418 14.54 -21.17 -19.79
CA LYS A 418 14.14 -22.32 -20.63
C LYS A 418 12.65 -22.61 -20.56
N ILE A 419 12.03 -22.47 -19.40
CA ILE A 419 10.59 -22.66 -19.23
C ILE A 419 9.83 -21.57 -19.99
N ALA A 420 10.23 -20.30 -19.84
CA ALA A 420 9.60 -19.18 -20.53
C ALA A 420 9.75 -19.27 -22.06
N GLU A 421 10.93 -19.65 -22.55
CA GLU A 421 11.19 -19.87 -23.97
C GLU A 421 10.46 -21.09 -24.53
N ALA A 422 10.38 -22.19 -23.77
CA ALA A 422 9.61 -23.37 -24.17
C ALA A 422 8.12 -23.04 -24.30
N ALA A 423 7.56 -22.25 -23.37
CA ALA A 423 6.18 -21.77 -23.44
C ALA A 423 5.95 -20.89 -24.68
N TYR A 424 6.88 -19.99 -25.01
CA TYR A 424 6.82 -19.19 -26.24
C TYR A 424 6.96 -20.06 -27.51
N ALA A 425 7.84 -21.06 -27.50
CA ALA A 425 8.05 -21.97 -28.63
C ALA A 425 6.87 -22.93 -28.86
N GLU A 426 6.24 -23.44 -27.80
CA GLU A 426 5.03 -24.27 -27.87
C GLU A 426 3.87 -23.47 -28.46
N TYR A 427 3.75 -22.20 -28.09
CA TYR A 427 2.81 -21.27 -28.71
C TYR A 427 3.09 -21.09 -30.22
N LEU A 428 4.35 -20.85 -30.63
CA LEU A 428 4.71 -20.75 -32.05
C LEU A 428 4.40 -22.04 -32.83
N ALA A 429 4.59 -23.20 -32.21
CA ALA A 429 4.28 -24.50 -32.84
C ALA A 429 2.78 -24.76 -32.98
N ALA A 430 1.94 -24.22 -32.08
CA ALA A 430 0.49 -24.32 -32.17
C ALA A 430 -0.09 -23.50 -33.35
N LEU A 431 0.57 -22.42 -33.77
CA LEU A 431 0.18 -21.60 -34.93
C LEU A 431 0.39 -22.31 -36.29
N ASP A 432 1.25 -23.33 -36.36
CA ASP A 432 1.53 -24.11 -37.57
C ASP A 432 0.58 -25.31 -37.77
N SER A 433 -0.40 -25.51 -36.87
CA SER A 433 -1.35 -26.62 -36.94
C SER A 433 -2.58 -26.30 -37.82
N PRO A 434 -2.95 -27.12 -38.83
CA PRO A 434 -3.99 -26.77 -39.80
C PRO A 434 -5.46 -26.88 -39.32
N ASN A 435 -5.76 -26.99 -38.02
CA ASN A 435 -7.14 -27.20 -37.55
C ASN A 435 -7.41 -26.48 -36.22
N ASP A 436 -7.77 -25.21 -36.32
CA ASP A 436 -8.95 -24.59 -35.71
C ASP A 436 -8.76 -23.08 -35.87
N THR A 437 -9.70 -22.42 -36.56
CA THR A 437 -9.75 -20.95 -36.65
C THR A 437 -10.64 -20.40 -35.54
N PRO A 438 -10.08 -19.86 -34.44
CA PRO A 438 -10.69 -18.72 -33.75
C PRO A 438 -10.65 -17.51 -34.68
N LEU A 439 -11.71 -16.70 -34.65
CA LEU A 439 -11.86 -15.49 -35.44
C LEU A 439 -10.77 -14.46 -35.11
N ASP A 440 -9.66 -14.49 -35.84
CA ASP A 440 -8.66 -13.43 -35.89
C ASP A 440 -9.28 -12.21 -36.59
N LYS A 441 -9.69 -11.22 -35.80
CA LYS A 441 -9.48 -9.83 -36.20
C LYS A 441 -8.11 -9.42 -35.65
N PRO A 442 -7.23 -8.84 -36.47
CA PRO A 442 -6.04 -8.17 -35.95
C PRO A 442 -6.50 -7.07 -35.00
N ILE A 443 -6.16 -7.19 -33.72
CA ILE A 443 -6.24 -6.08 -32.78
C ILE A 443 -4.91 -5.34 -32.93
N ASP A 444 -5.00 -4.05 -33.26
CA ASP A 444 -3.88 -3.13 -33.37
C ASP A 444 -2.97 -3.17 -32.11
N PRO A 445 -1.69 -2.77 -32.22
CA PRO A 445 -0.76 -2.66 -31.08
C PRO A 445 -1.38 -1.86 -29.92
N PRO A 446 -0.94 -2.08 -28.65
CA PRO A 446 -1.53 -1.44 -27.48
C PRO A 446 -1.60 0.07 -27.69
N ASN A 447 -2.83 0.55 -27.88
CA ASN A 447 -3.08 1.96 -28.01
C ASN A 447 -2.91 2.55 -26.61
N GLU A 448 -1.86 3.35 -26.37
CA GLU A 448 -1.59 4.01 -25.07
C GLU A 448 -2.75 4.92 -24.59
N THR A 449 -3.84 5.02 -25.37
CA THR A 449 -5.07 5.75 -25.09
C THR A 449 -6.29 4.88 -24.78
N ALA A 450 -6.21 3.55 -24.83
CA ALA A 450 -7.38 2.69 -24.58
C ALA A 450 -7.56 2.39 -23.08
N ASN A 451 -8.78 2.57 -22.57
CA ASN A 451 -9.15 2.14 -21.21
C ASN A 451 -9.17 0.60 -21.17
N THR A 452 -8.42 -0.01 -20.25
CA THR A 452 -8.35 -1.49 -20.13
C THR A 452 -9.47 -1.98 -19.23
N VAL A 453 -10.26 -2.96 -19.68
CA VAL A 453 -11.28 -3.58 -18.82
C VAL A 453 -10.73 -4.87 -18.24
N VAL A 454 -10.77 -5.00 -16.91
CA VAL A 454 -10.38 -6.22 -16.19
C VAL A 454 -11.62 -6.88 -15.62
N ASP A 455 -11.81 -8.16 -15.94
CA ASP A 455 -12.99 -8.92 -15.55
C ASP A 455 -12.84 -9.50 -14.13
N LEU A 456 -13.80 -9.17 -13.26
CA LEU A 456 -13.81 -9.54 -11.86
C LEU A 456 -14.96 -10.50 -11.54
N MET A 457 -14.65 -11.63 -10.91
CA MET A 457 -15.66 -12.50 -10.28
C MET A 457 -15.55 -12.41 -8.76
N VAL A 458 -16.69 -12.29 -8.07
CA VAL A 458 -16.73 -12.22 -6.61
C VAL A 458 -17.57 -13.35 -6.02
N LEU A 459 -16.94 -14.21 -5.24
CA LEU A 459 -17.63 -15.16 -4.39
C LEU A 459 -17.99 -14.48 -3.07
N TYR A 460 -19.13 -14.83 -2.48
CA TYR A 460 -19.53 -14.22 -1.20
C TYR A 460 -20.21 -15.19 -0.24
N THR A 461 -20.06 -14.91 1.06
CA THR A 461 -20.74 -15.63 2.14
C THR A 461 -21.86 -14.78 2.76
N THR A 462 -22.84 -15.45 3.36
CA THR A 462 -24.09 -14.83 3.86
C THR A 462 -24.34 -15.05 5.35
N GLY A 463 -23.33 -15.38 6.17
CA GLY A 463 -23.57 -15.90 7.52
C GLY A 463 -24.38 -14.98 8.43
N LYS A 464 -24.04 -13.70 8.52
CA LYS A 464 -24.82 -12.65 9.25
C LYS A 464 -25.13 -11.43 8.38
N GLN A 465 -25.38 -11.67 7.09
CA GLN A 465 -25.82 -10.68 6.11
C GLN A 465 -26.68 -11.37 5.04
N THR A 466 -27.59 -10.66 4.40
CA THR A 466 -28.39 -11.23 3.32
C THR A 466 -27.56 -11.31 2.02
N ALA A 467 -27.97 -12.18 1.10
CA ALA A 467 -27.34 -12.28 -0.22
C ALA A 467 -27.55 -10.99 -1.03
N GLU A 468 -28.71 -10.37 -0.89
CA GLU A 468 -29.08 -9.11 -1.51
C GLU A 468 -28.14 -7.98 -1.03
N TYR A 469 -27.91 -7.89 0.28
CA TYR A 469 -27.00 -6.90 0.85
C TYR A 469 -25.57 -7.13 0.38
N ALA A 470 -25.09 -8.39 0.41
CA ALA A 470 -23.73 -8.72 -0.02
C ALA A 470 -23.50 -8.30 -1.49
N ARG A 471 -24.42 -8.65 -2.40
CA ARG A 471 -24.34 -8.28 -3.81
C ARG A 471 -24.38 -6.77 -4.02
N GLN A 472 -25.27 -6.05 -3.34
CA GLN A 472 -25.33 -4.59 -3.40
C GLN A 472 -24.03 -3.95 -2.88
N ARG A 473 -23.48 -4.45 -1.77
CA ARG A 473 -22.23 -3.96 -1.18
C ARG A 473 -21.04 -4.24 -2.10
N ILE A 474 -20.95 -5.42 -2.72
CA ILE A 474 -19.93 -5.75 -3.72
C ILE A 474 -20.01 -4.79 -4.90
N GLN A 475 -21.20 -4.58 -5.47
CA GLN A 475 -21.36 -3.66 -6.60
C GLN A 475 -20.93 -2.23 -6.23
N PHE A 476 -21.33 -1.75 -5.05
CA PHE A 476 -20.91 -0.44 -4.56
C PHE A 476 -19.39 -0.33 -4.42
N LEU A 477 -18.71 -1.37 -3.91
CA LEU A 477 -17.26 -1.39 -3.76
C LEU A 477 -16.54 -1.43 -5.12
N VAL A 478 -17.10 -2.09 -6.13
CA VAL A 478 -16.61 -2.04 -7.52
C VAL A 478 -16.73 -0.64 -8.09
N ASP A 479 -17.89 0.01 -7.92
CA ASP A 479 -18.12 1.37 -8.41
C ASP A 479 -17.15 2.37 -7.75
N LEU A 480 -16.96 2.26 -6.44
CA LEU A 480 -16.00 3.07 -5.68
C LEU A 480 -14.55 2.81 -6.14
N SER A 481 -14.20 1.55 -6.38
CA SER A 481 -12.88 1.17 -6.91
C SER A 481 -12.62 1.82 -8.27
N ASN A 482 -13.60 1.75 -9.18
CA ASN A 482 -13.52 2.36 -10.50
C ASN A 482 -13.36 3.89 -10.42
N GLN A 483 -14.07 4.55 -9.49
CA GLN A 483 -13.87 5.98 -9.28
C GLN A 483 -12.48 6.29 -8.72
N ALA A 484 -11.95 5.50 -7.79
CA ALA A 484 -10.59 5.68 -7.26
C ALA A 484 -9.51 5.49 -8.33
N LEU A 485 -9.69 4.50 -9.23
CA LEU A 485 -8.81 4.27 -10.38
C LEU A 485 -8.82 5.49 -11.33
N LEU A 486 -10.01 5.96 -11.68
CA LEU A 486 -10.21 7.12 -12.55
C LEU A 486 -9.58 8.39 -11.96
N ASP A 487 -9.84 8.67 -10.69
CA ASP A 487 -9.31 9.84 -9.96
C ASP A 487 -7.79 9.84 -9.89
N SER A 488 -7.17 8.65 -9.92
CA SER A 488 -5.72 8.46 -9.86
C SER A 488 -5.05 8.54 -11.23
N GLY A 489 -5.81 8.70 -12.32
CA GLY A 489 -5.32 8.66 -13.70
C GLY A 489 -4.97 7.25 -14.19
N ILE A 490 -5.52 6.21 -13.56
CA ILE A 490 -5.37 4.83 -14.01
C ILE A 490 -6.38 4.59 -15.14
N LYS A 491 -5.88 4.08 -16.26
CA LYS A 491 -6.62 3.76 -17.49
C LYS A 491 -7.13 2.33 -17.45
N MET A 492 -7.83 1.99 -16.37
CA MET A 492 -8.52 0.71 -16.27
C MET A 492 -9.91 0.86 -15.65
N GLU A 493 -10.76 -0.13 -15.91
CA GLU A 493 -12.05 -0.32 -15.26
C GLU A 493 -12.20 -1.78 -14.83
N LEU A 494 -12.70 -2.02 -13.63
CA LEU A 494 -13.16 -3.32 -13.18
C LEU A 494 -14.58 -3.56 -13.67
N ARG A 495 -14.79 -4.67 -14.38
CA ARG A 495 -16.12 -5.15 -14.76
C ARG A 495 -16.47 -6.36 -13.92
N LEU A 496 -17.48 -6.23 -13.07
CA LEU A 496 -18.03 -7.37 -12.35
C LEU A 496 -18.74 -8.28 -13.37
N VAL A 497 -18.17 -9.47 -13.64
CA VAL A 497 -18.75 -10.41 -14.62
C VAL A 497 -19.65 -11.45 -13.97
N HIS A 498 -19.37 -11.82 -12.71
CA HIS A 498 -20.17 -12.82 -12.00
C HIS A 498 -20.07 -12.67 -10.48
N THR A 499 -21.18 -12.92 -9.78
CA THR A 499 -21.19 -13.18 -8.33
C THR A 499 -21.66 -14.59 -8.02
N ARG A 500 -21.12 -15.21 -6.97
CA ARG A 500 -21.55 -16.55 -6.53
C ARG A 500 -21.59 -16.65 -5.00
N ALA A 501 -22.76 -16.98 -4.46
CA ALA A 501 -22.87 -17.39 -3.06
C ALA A 501 -22.08 -18.69 -2.79
N THR A 502 -21.35 -18.74 -1.68
CA THR A 502 -20.64 -19.94 -1.21
C THR A 502 -20.93 -20.22 0.26
N SER A 503 -20.92 -21.50 0.62
CA SER A 503 -21.06 -21.97 2.00
C SER A 503 -19.72 -22.05 2.74
N TYR A 504 -18.70 -21.31 2.29
CA TYR A 504 -17.39 -21.30 2.93
C TYR A 504 -17.47 -20.77 4.36
N ILE A 505 -16.63 -21.30 5.25
CA ILE A 505 -16.62 -20.91 6.66
C ILE A 505 -16.06 -19.50 6.84
N GLU A 506 -16.75 -18.68 7.64
CA GLU A 506 -16.37 -17.26 7.85
C GLU A 506 -15.41 -17.06 9.02
N SER A 507 -15.38 -17.99 9.99
CA SER A 507 -14.59 -17.90 11.23
C SER A 507 -13.20 -18.54 11.11
N ASN A 508 -12.45 -18.23 10.05
CA ASN A 508 -11.06 -18.62 9.85
C ASN A 508 -10.23 -17.45 9.28
N SER A 509 -8.92 -17.63 9.13
CA SER A 509 -8.04 -16.56 8.62
C SER A 509 -8.25 -16.27 7.13
N ASN A 510 -8.02 -15.02 6.73
CA ASN A 510 -8.02 -14.63 5.31
C ASN A 510 -6.98 -15.44 4.52
N SER A 511 -5.78 -15.66 5.05
CA SER A 511 -4.74 -16.49 4.41
C SER A 511 -5.21 -17.90 4.06
N ARG A 512 -5.96 -18.54 4.98
CA ARG A 512 -6.53 -19.87 4.72
C ARG A 512 -7.62 -19.80 3.65
N ALA A 513 -8.48 -18.80 3.73
CA ALA A 513 -9.53 -18.59 2.73
C ALA A 513 -8.97 -18.31 1.33
N LEU A 514 -7.94 -17.46 1.22
CA LEU A 514 -7.22 -17.17 -0.01
C LEU A 514 -6.60 -18.45 -0.61
N THR A 515 -5.92 -19.24 0.22
CA THR A 515 -5.35 -20.52 -0.21
C THR A 515 -6.45 -21.47 -0.67
N ASP A 516 -7.50 -21.68 0.12
CA ASP A 516 -8.56 -22.62 -0.24
C ASP A 516 -9.32 -22.15 -1.52
N LEU A 517 -9.48 -20.84 -1.73
CA LEU A 517 -10.07 -20.25 -2.94
C LEU A 517 -9.20 -20.49 -4.17
N ALA A 518 -7.91 -20.14 -4.11
CA ALA A 518 -6.99 -20.27 -5.24
C ALA A 518 -6.75 -21.73 -5.66
N PHE A 519 -6.90 -22.68 -4.73
CA PHE A 519 -6.80 -24.11 -4.98
C PHE A 519 -8.17 -24.82 -5.08
N ASP A 520 -9.29 -24.08 -5.19
CA ASP A 520 -10.67 -24.58 -5.39
C ASP A 520 -11.07 -25.68 -4.40
N ARG A 521 -10.67 -25.53 -3.15
CA ARG A 521 -10.86 -26.54 -2.12
C ARG A 521 -12.23 -26.39 -1.45
N GLY A 522 -12.83 -27.53 -1.12
CA GLY A 522 -14.06 -27.57 -0.32
C GLY A 522 -15.20 -26.78 -0.94
N ALA A 523 -15.71 -25.78 -0.21
CA ALA A 523 -16.85 -24.95 -0.65
C ALA A 523 -16.54 -24.06 -1.88
N PHE A 524 -15.28 -23.98 -2.29
CA PHE A 524 -14.90 -23.29 -3.52
C PHE A 524 -14.95 -24.18 -4.75
N SER A 525 -15.08 -25.50 -4.62
CA SER A 525 -15.03 -26.41 -5.78
C SER A 525 -15.93 -25.95 -6.95
N GLY A 526 -15.36 -25.96 -8.15
CA GLY A 526 -15.97 -25.47 -9.39
C GLY A 526 -15.76 -23.98 -9.68
N THR A 527 -15.07 -23.23 -8.81
CA THR A 527 -14.74 -21.80 -9.03
C THR A 527 -13.84 -21.62 -10.25
N ALA A 528 -12.88 -22.51 -10.49
CA ALA A 528 -12.04 -22.42 -11.70
C ALA A 528 -12.85 -22.57 -12.99
N ALA A 529 -13.86 -23.46 -13.00
CA ALA A 529 -14.74 -23.63 -14.15
C ALA A 529 -15.57 -22.37 -14.42
N LEU A 530 -16.12 -21.75 -13.36
CA LEU A 530 -16.87 -20.49 -13.46
C LEU A 530 -15.97 -19.32 -13.88
N ARG A 531 -14.74 -19.25 -13.34
CA ARG A 531 -13.73 -18.26 -13.74
C ARG A 531 -13.48 -18.30 -15.24
N ASN A 532 -13.33 -19.50 -15.82
CA ASN A 532 -13.14 -19.67 -17.26
C ASN A 532 -14.44 -19.42 -18.04
N GLN A 533 -15.59 -19.85 -17.52
CA GLN A 533 -16.89 -19.67 -18.17
C GLN A 533 -17.25 -18.19 -18.34
N TYR A 534 -16.97 -17.37 -17.33
CA TYR A 534 -17.30 -15.94 -17.31
C TYR A 534 -16.12 -15.02 -17.66
N GLY A 535 -14.95 -15.59 -17.94
CA GLY A 535 -13.77 -14.83 -18.38
C GLY A 535 -13.13 -13.98 -17.28
N ALA A 536 -13.24 -14.38 -16.01
CA ALA A 536 -12.74 -13.54 -14.91
C ALA A 536 -11.21 -13.58 -14.76
N ASP A 537 -10.59 -12.42 -14.90
CA ASP A 537 -9.16 -12.18 -14.73
C ASP A 537 -8.76 -12.20 -13.26
N VAL A 538 -9.58 -11.59 -12.39
CA VAL A 538 -9.38 -11.53 -10.94
C VAL A 538 -10.56 -12.21 -10.24
N VAL A 539 -10.28 -12.95 -9.17
CA VAL A 539 -11.32 -13.60 -8.35
C VAL A 539 -11.17 -13.23 -6.89
N LEU A 540 -12.25 -12.77 -6.28
CA LEU A 540 -12.25 -12.29 -4.89
C LEU A 540 -13.27 -13.05 -4.04
N LEU A 541 -12.94 -13.35 -2.79
CA LEU A 541 -13.91 -13.77 -1.76
C LEU A 541 -14.29 -12.59 -0.87
N PHE A 542 -15.56 -12.19 -0.91
CA PHE A 542 -16.15 -11.18 -0.04
C PHE A 542 -16.88 -11.84 1.14
N ARG A 543 -16.51 -11.51 2.37
CA ARG A 543 -17.10 -12.12 3.58
C ARG A 543 -17.28 -11.11 4.72
N PRO A 544 -18.19 -11.36 5.67
CA PRO A 544 -18.25 -10.58 6.90
C PRO A 544 -16.98 -10.70 7.73
N LEU A 545 -16.61 -9.64 8.45
CA LEU A 545 -15.50 -9.70 9.40
C LEU A 545 -15.83 -10.60 10.61
N TYR A 546 -14.93 -11.53 10.93
CA TYR A 546 -14.83 -12.20 12.23
C TYR A 546 -13.48 -11.86 12.85
N GLY A 547 -13.41 -10.71 13.53
CA GLY A 547 -12.17 -10.08 14.00
C GLY A 547 -11.29 -10.93 14.92
N GLN A 548 -11.82 -11.97 15.59
CA GLN A 548 -11.02 -12.90 16.39
C GLN A 548 -10.22 -13.90 15.53
N THR A 549 -10.72 -14.22 14.34
CA THR A 549 -10.19 -15.32 13.52
C THR A 549 -9.69 -14.90 12.15
N SER A 550 -10.19 -13.78 11.60
CA SER A 550 -9.86 -13.30 10.24
C SER A 550 -8.38 -12.97 10.06
N GLY A 551 -7.69 -12.56 11.13
CA GLY A 551 -6.27 -12.17 11.13
C GLY A 551 -6.02 -10.76 10.58
N SER A 552 -6.65 -10.42 9.46
CA SER A 552 -6.54 -9.14 8.74
C SER A 552 -7.90 -8.68 8.22
N CYS A 553 -7.94 -7.53 7.53
CA CYS A 553 -9.10 -7.11 6.75
C CYS A 553 -9.16 -7.77 5.38
N GLY A 554 -8.02 -8.02 4.74
CA GLY A 554 -7.95 -8.79 3.52
C GLY A 554 -6.59 -9.44 3.35
N GLU A 555 -6.51 -10.29 2.33
CA GLU A 555 -5.24 -10.86 1.86
C GLU A 555 -5.38 -11.25 0.39
N ALA A 556 -4.39 -10.88 -0.40
CA ALA A 556 -4.30 -11.20 -1.82
C ALA A 556 -2.90 -11.68 -2.20
N TYR A 557 -2.83 -12.49 -3.26
CA TYR A 557 -1.55 -12.78 -3.88
C TYR A 557 -1.06 -11.57 -4.66
N ILE A 558 0.22 -11.21 -4.47
CA ILE A 558 0.84 -10.10 -5.20
C ILE A 558 1.22 -10.58 -6.60
N GLY A 559 0.51 -10.09 -7.61
CA GLY A 559 0.91 -10.27 -9.01
C GLY A 559 2.25 -9.59 -9.27
N PHE A 560 3.06 -10.12 -10.19
CA PHE A 560 4.33 -9.47 -10.58
C PHE A 560 5.33 -9.20 -9.43
N ALA A 561 5.18 -9.90 -8.30
CA ALA A 561 6.04 -9.71 -7.14
C ALA A 561 7.53 -9.81 -7.49
N ASN A 562 8.35 -9.01 -6.83
CA ASN A 562 9.79 -8.91 -7.01
C ASN A 562 10.21 -8.61 -8.47
N GLY A 563 9.41 -7.84 -9.18
CA GLY A 563 9.64 -7.48 -10.59
C GLY A 563 9.28 -8.56 -11.60
N GLY A 564 8.67 -9.66 -11.16
CA GLY A 564 8.31 -10.82 -11.99
C GLY A 564 7.26 -10.54 -13.07
N GLY A 565 6.94 -11.56 -13.84
CA GLY A 565 5.87 -11.53 -14.86
C GLY A 565 4.47 -11.62 -14.26
N GLY A 566 3.46 -11.56 -15.13
CA GLY A 566 2.07 -11.82 -14.74
C GLY A 566 1.92 -13.28 -14.31
N ILE A 567 1.00 -13.53 -13.38
CA ILE A 567 0.79 -14.85 -12.77
C ILE A 567 -0.71 -15.19 -12.87
N PRO A 568 -1.20 -15.60 -14.06
CA PRO A 568 -2.63 -15.74 -14.35
C PRO A 568 -3.36 -16.64 -13.37
N ASN A 569 -2.64 -17.65 -12.86
CA ASN A 569 -3.19 -18.66 -11.97
C ASN A 569 -3.27 -18.23 -10.51
N PHE A 570 -2.82 -17.03 -10.16
CA PHE A 570 -2.79 -16.54 -8.77
C PHE A 570 -3.40 -15.16 -8.57
N ALA A 571 -4.20 -14.63 -9.50
CA ALA A 571 -4.98 -13.40 -9.29
C ALA A 571 -6.22 -13.63 -8.39
N PHE A 572 -5.96 -13.87 -7.10
CA PHE A 572 -6.96 -14.14 -6.08
C PHE A 572 -6.81 -13.23 -4.86
N ALA A 573 -7.94 -12.88 -4.26
CA ALA A 573 -8.03 -12.05 -3.06
C ALA A 573 -9.13 -12.55 -2.10
N THR A 574 -9.00 -12.23 -0.82
CA THR A 574 -10.06 -12.36 0.19
C THR A 574 -10.22 -11.04 0.93
N VAL A 575 -11.47 -10.61 1.15
CA VAL A 575 -11.84 -9.37 1.85
C VAL A 575 -12.89 -9.66 2.93
N SER A 576 -12.60 -9.20 4.13
CA SER A 576 -13.53 -9.09 5.25
C SER A 576 -14.07 -7.66 5.34
N ASP A 577 -15.40 -7.47 5.35
CA ASP A 577 -16.05 -6.15 5.35
C ASP A 577 -16.82 -5.85 6.64
N GLY A 578 -16.82 -4.56 7.01
CA GLY A 578 -17.63 -3.98 8.08
C GLY A 578 -17.22 -4.38 9.50
N GLN A 579 -18.16 -4.23 10.44
CA GLN A 579 -17.96 -4.57 11.84
C GLN A 579 -17.87 -6.09 12.05
N SER A 580 -16.97 -6.49 12.96
CA SER A 580 -16.84 -7.86 13.44
C SER A 580 -18.17 -8.46 13.92
N LYS A 581 -18.45 -9.68 13.47
CA LYS A 581 -19.61 -10.50 13.82
C LYS A 581 -19.38 -11.36 15.07
N ASP A 582 -18.17 -11.38 15.62
CA ASP A 582 -17.82 -12.03 16.87
C ASP A 582 -18.48 -11.33 18.07
N ALA A 583 -19.00 -12.11 19.01
CA ALA A 583 -19.50 -11.56 20.27
C ALA A 583 -18.35 -10.85 21.01
N ASN A 584 -18.63 -9.67 21.58
CA ASN A 584 -17.70 -8.88 22.40
C ASN A 584 -16.40 -8.44 21.69
N THR A 585 -16.34 -8.49 20.36
CA THR A 585 -15.19 -7.98 19.60
C THR A 585 -15.54 -6.64 18.98
N ARG A 586 -14.87 -5.58 19.44
CA ARG A 586 -15.10 -4.21 18.97
C ARG A 586 -14.10 -3.87 17.86
N SER A 587 -14.21 -4.51 16.70
CA SER A 587 -13.36 -4.20 15.55
C SER A 587 -14.11 -4.06 14.23
N TYR A 588 -13.50 -3.40 13.25
CA TYR A 588 -14.06 -3.23 11.91
C TYR A 588 -12.99 -3.24 10.81
N CYS A 589 -13.43 -3.48 9.58
CA CYS A 589 -12.69 -3.28 8.35
C CYS A 589 -13.37 -2.19 7.50
N GLY A 590 -12.54 -1.32 6.91
CA GLY A 590 -12.99 -0.18 6.15
C GLY A 590 -13.27 -0.50 4.69
N THR A 591 -13.90 0.45 4.00
CA THR A 591 -14.36 0.33 2.62
C THR A 591 -13.21 0.23 1.62
N GLU A 592 -12.04 0.77 1.97
CA GLU A 592 -10.81 0.73 1.16
C GLU A 592 -10.26 -0.68 0.95
N THR A 593 -10.58 -1.61 1.85
CA THR A 593 -10.03 -2.98 1.84
C THR A 593 -10.26 -3.67 0.49
N PHE A 594 -11.44 -3.51 -0.12
CA PHE A 594 -11.73 -4.16 -1.39
C PHE A 594 -10.81 -3.68 -2.52
N THR A 595 -10.71 -2.36 -2.67
CA THR A 595 -9.86 -1.71 -3.67
C THR A 595 -8.38 -2.05 -3.42
N HIS A 596 -7.99 -2.12 -2.15
CA HIS A 596 -6.64 -2.49 -1.71
C HIS A 596 -6.24 -3.89 -2.17
N GLU A 597 -7.04 -4.91 -1.84
CA GLU A 597 -6.71 -6.30 -2.19
C GLU A 597 -6.73 -6.54 -3.71
N VAL A 598 -7.61 -5.86 -4.45
CA VAL A 598 -7.59 -5.89 -5.92
C VAL A 598 -6.28 -5.29 -6.46
N GLY A 599 -5.78 -4.21 -5.86
CA GLY A 599 -4.52 -3.56 -6.22
C GLY A 599 -3.31 -4.50 -6.22
N HIS A 600 -3.24 -5.43 -5.27
CA HIS A 600 -2.14 -6.41 -5.21
C HIS A 600 -2.04 -7.31 -6.46
N SER A 601 -3.15 -7.58 -7.16
CA SER A 601 -3.13 -8.36 -8.41
C SER A 601 -2.33 -7.69 -9.54
N PHE A 602 -2.12 -6.37 -9.45
CA PHE A 602 -1.40 -5.55 -10.42
C PHE A 602 0.06 -5.29 -10.04
N GLY A 603 0.55 -5.92 -8.97
CA GLY A 603 1.91 -5.73 -8.47
C GLY A 603 2.12 -4.48 -7.64
N LEU A 604 1.03 -3.93 -7.09
CA LEU A 604 1.07 -2.91 -6.07
C LEU A 604 1.41 -3.52 -4.72
N VAL A 605 2.18 -2.80 -3.92
CA VAL A 605 2.54 -3.17 -2.55
C VAL A 605 2.30 -1.99 -1.62
N HIS A 606 2.41 -2.23 -0.32
CA HIS A 606 2.20 -1.23 0.72
C HIS A 606 3.21 -0.08 0.64
N ASP A 607 3.18 0.84 1.62
CA ASP A 607 4.26 1.80 1.79
C ASP A 607 5.60 1.08 1.96
N ARG A 608 6.68 1.73 1.58
CA ARG A 608 8.03 1.16 1.64
C ARG A 608 8.44 0.71 3.05
N GLU A 609 7.90 1.33 4.10
CA GLU A 609 8.12 0.96 5.50
C GLU A 609 7.36 -0.31 5.90
N PHE A 610 6.19 -0.56 5.30
CA PHE A 610 5.27 -1.62 5.69
C PHE A 610 5.23 -2.80 4.71
N SER A 611 6.11 -2.80 3.72
CA SER A 611 6.19 -3.83 2.69
C SER A 611 7.44 -4.71 2.88
N ASN A 612 7.27 -6.03 2.83
CA ASN A 612 8.35 -7.02 2.87
C ASN A 612 8.62 -7.69 1.52
N VAL A 613 7.80 -7.39 0.51
CA VAL A 613 7.89 -7.84 -0.88
C VAL A 613 8.09 -6.64 -1.80
N ALA A 614 8.98 -6.74 -2.80
CA ALA A 614 9.04 -5.69 -3.82
C ALA A 614 7.87 -5.83 -4.79
N GLY A 615 7.25 -4.72 -5.21
CA GLY A 615 6.24 -4.74 -6.26
C GLY A 615 6.81 -5.01 -7.67
N LYS A 616 6.02 -4.74 -8.71
CA LYS A 616 6.46 -4.89 -10.11
C LYS A 616 7.66 -4.00 -10.45
N PHE A 617 7.65 -2.77 -9.97
CA PHE A 617 8.68 -1.76 -10.25
C PHE A 617 9.18 -1.12 -8.95
N PRO A 618 10.36 -0.46 -8.96
CA PRO A 618 10.88 0.27 -7.78
C PRO A 618 9.95 1.35 -7.20
N TYR A 619 8.96 1.76 -8.00
CA TYR A 619 7.95 2.77 -7.67
C TYR A 619 6.56 2.19 -7.41
N SER A 620 6.35 0.87 -7.34
CA SER A 620 5.02 0.26 -7.12
C SER A 620 4.49 0.33 -5.68
N TYR A 621 5.11 1.14 -4.83
CA TYR A 621 4.79 1.30 -3.42
C TYR A 621 3.67 2.33 -3.20
N ALA A 622 2.92 2.15 -2.11
CA ALA A 622 1.96 3.14 -1.65
C ALA A 622 2.65 4.41 -1.15
N TRP A 623 1.84 5.44 -0.88
CA TRP A 623 2.30 6.66 -0.25
C TRP A 623 1.29 7.19 0.77
N GLY A 624 1.80 7.69 1.88
CA GLY A 624 1.03 8.36 2.91
C GLY A 624 1.92 9.10 3.89
N ILE A 625 1.28 9.90 4.74
CA ILE A 625 1.92 10.60 5.85
C ILE A 625 1.03 10.36 7.07
N ASP A 626 1.63 9.83 8.14
CA ASP A 626 0.94 9.53 9.39
C ASP A 626 0.05 10.71 9.86
N ARG A 627 -1.20 10.39 10.20
CA ARG A 627 -2.25 11.32 10.65
C ARG A 627 -2.59 12.46 9.67
N ARG A 628 -2.12 12.42 8.43
CA ARG A 628 -2.46 13.40 7.39
C ARG A 628 -3.22 12.75 6.23
N PHE A 629 -2.67 11.70 5.64
CA PHE A 629 -3.36 10.91 4.62
C PHE A 629 -2.67 9.57 4.37
N GLY A 630 -3.41 8.62 3.80
CA GLY A 630 -2.87 7.43 3.14
C GLY A 630 -3.57 7.20 1.81
N THR A 631 -2.83 6.83 0.77
CA THR A 631 -3.41 6.30 -0.48
C THR A 631 -4.01 4.92 -0.24
N VAL A 632 -4.79 4.37 -1.17
CA VAL A 632 -5.52 3.09 -1.04
C VAL A 632 -4.64 1.95 -0.53
N MET A 633 -3.39 1.87 -1.01
CA MET A 633 -2.44 0.81 -0.63
C MET A 633 -1.66 1.13 0.66
N SER A 634 -1.89 2.27 1.30
CA SER A 634 -1.13 2.76 2.46
C SER A 634 -1.72 2.30 3.79
N TYR A 635 -0.86 2.08 4.79
CA TYR A 635 -1.30 1.87 6.18
C TYR A 635 -1.49 3.18 6.96
N TYR A 636 -1.08 4.32 6.41
CA TYR A 636 -1.36 5.62 7.01
C TYR A 636 -2.82 6.02 6.79
N GLY A 637 -3.28 7.00 7.57
CA GLY A 637 -4.63 7.54 7.45
C GLY A 637 -4.70 9.02 7.85
N PRO A 638 -5.84 9.67 7.60
CA PRO A 638 -7.08 9.15 6.99
C PRO A 638 -6.90 8.65 5.55
N SER A 639 -7.69 7.64 5.16
CA SER A 639 -7.58 7.05 3.81
C SER A 639 -8.17 7.99 2.76
N LEU A 640 -7.45 8.20 1.67
CA LEU A 640 -7.94 8.83 0.46
C LEU A 640 -8.23 7.74 -0.58
N PRO A 641 -9.37 7.80 -1.30
CA PRO A 641 -9.67 6.86 -2.39
C PRO A 641 -8.82 7.18 -3.65
N LEU A 642 -7.49 7.21 -3.48
CA LEU A 642 -6.49 7.51 -4.50
C LEU A 642 -5.35 6.50 -4.43
N PHE A 643 -4.80 6.12 -5.58
CA PHE A 643 -3.55 5.40 -5.71
C PHE A 643 -2.36 6.38 -5.76
N ALA A 644 -1.19 5.93 -5.31
CA ALA A 644 -0.02 6.80 -5.29
C ALA A 644 0.42 7.17 -6.71
N THR A 645 0.62 8.48 -6.96
CA THR A 645 0.95 8.99 -8.29
C THR A 645 1.61 10.37 -8.25
N PRO A 646 2.65 10.62 -9.06
CA PRO A 646 3.22 11.96 -9.23
C PRO A 646 2.36 12.87 -10.12
N LEU A 647 1.34 12.32 -10.81
CA LEU A 647 0.42 13.10 -11.65
C LEU A 647 -0.44 14.08 -10.85
N LEU A 648 -0.55 13.84 -9.54
CA LEU A 648 -1.33 14.64 -8.62
C LEU A 648 -0.41 15.34 -7.58
N PRO A 649 0.36 16.37 -7.99
CA PRO A 649 1.45 16.94 -7.18
C PRO A 649 0.99 17.77 -5.96
N ARG A 650 -0.30 18.05 -5.84
CA ARG A 650 -0.90 18.85 -4.75
C ARG A 650 -2.22 18.29 -4.21
N ALA A 651 -2.54 17.06 -4.59
CA ALA A 651 -3.85 16.48 -4.30
C ALA A 651 -3.93 15.76 -2.96
N CYS A 652 -2.81 15.45 -2.31
CA CYS A 652 -2.80 14.74 -1.04
C CYS A 652 -2.36 15.69 0.05
N ASP A 653 -3.34 16.35 0.68
CA ASP A 653 -3.13 17.36 1.73
C ASP A 653 -2.13 18.46 1.30
N SER A 654 -2.46 19.12 0.18
CA SER A 654 -1.61 20.11 -0.50
C SER A 654 -0.19 19.63 -0.85
N SER A 655 0.03 18.31 -0.83
CA SER A 655 1.29 17.63 -1.09
C SER A 655 1.15 16.64 -2.26
N PRO A 656 2.26 16.12 -2.81
CA PRO A 656 2.21 15.08 -3.83
C PRO A 656 1.55 13.80 -3.31
N CYS A 657 0.67 13.20 -4.12
CA CYS A 657 0.12 11.87 -3.84
C CYS A 657 1.11 10.73 -4.14
N GLY A 658 2.27 11.03 -4.69
CA GLY A 658 3.31 10.07 -5.00
C GLY A 658 4.51 10.75 -5.62
N PHE A 659 5.57 9.98 -5.87
CA PHE A 659 6.82 10.50 -6.42
C PHE A 659 7.29 9.70 -7.63
N PRO A 660 7.98 10.36 -8.58
CA PRO A 660 8.51 9.69 -9.76
C PRO A 660 9.59 8.66 -9.40
N GLU A 661 9.85 7.73 -10.34
CA GLU A 661 10.73 6.56 -10.20
C GLU A 661 12.13 6.85 -9.62
N HIS A 662 12.73 8.01 -9.91
CA HIS A 662 14.08 8.35 -9.46
C HIS A 662 14.11 9.10 -8.12
N HIS A 663 12.96 9.30 -7.48
CA HIS A 663 12.88 9.93 -6.17
C HIS A 663 13.17 8.89 -5.06
N PRO A 664 13.81 9.27 -3.93
CA PRO A 664 14.04 8.33 -2.82
C PRO A 664 12.76 7.69 -2.27
N ASN A 665 11.64 8.43 -2.34
CA ASN A 665 10.31 7.96 -1.97
C ASN A 665 9.47 7.55 -3.19
N ALA A 666 10.07 7.04 -4.26
CA ALA A 666 9.35 6.68 -5.49
C ALA A 666 8.09 5.84 -5.20
N SER A 667 6.95 6.33 -5.70
CA SER A 667 5.59 5.82 -5.45
C SER A 667 4.67 6.29 -6.58
N ASP A 668 4.55 5.47 -7.62
CA ASP A 668 3.78 5.70 -8.84
C ASP A 668 3.02 4.41 -9.21
N GLN A 669 2.03 4.10 -8.37
CA GLN A 669 1.14 2.97 -8.57
C GLN A 669 0.27 3.16 -9.82
N THR A 670 -0.06 4.40 -10.18
CA THR A 670 -0.76 4.69 -11.45
C THR A 670 0.02 4.17 -12.66
N ARG A 671 1.31 4.47 -12.75
CA ARG A 671 2.16 3.96 -13.84
C ARG A 671 2.31 2.45 -13.78
N THR A 672 2.37 1.86 -12.59
CA THR A 672 2.43 0.40 -12.42
C THR A 672 1.19 -0.26 -13.00
N VAL A 673 -0.01 0.19 -12.59
CA VAL A 673 -1.28 -0.40 -13.05
C VAL A 673 -1.50 -0.17 -14.54
N ASN A 674 -1.19 1.02 -15.06
CA ASN A 674 -1.31 1.27 -16.51
C ASN A 674 -0.42 0.34 -17.35
N HIS A 675 0.67 -0.18 -16.79
CA HIS A 675 1.51 -1.17 -17.43
C HIS A 675 0.99 -2.61 -17.23
N THR A 676 0.52 -2.96 -16.03
CA THR A 676 0.17 -4.34 -15.69
C THR A 676 -1.28 -4.69 -15.99
N ALA A 677 -2.20 -3.72 -16.04
CA ALA A 677 -3.61 -3.96 -16.30
C ALA A 677 -3.88 -4.66 -17.65
N PRO A 678 -3.25 -4.27 -18.78
CA PRO A 678 -3.43 -5.00 -20.04
C PRO A 678 -3.00 -6.47 -19.94
N ILE A 679 -1.93 -6.76 -19.19
CA ILE A 679 -1.44 -8.12 -18.99
C ILE A 679 -2.42 -8.94 -18.14
N VAL A 680 -3.00 -8.32 -17.09
CA VAL A 680 -4.00 -8.97 -16.23
C VAL A 680 -5.30 -9.20 -16.97
N ALA A 681 -5.76 -8.25 -17.79
CA ALA A 681 -6.96 -8.38 -18.64
C ALA A 681 -6.87 -9.50 -19.68
N ASP A 682 -5.64 -9.96 -19.98
CA ASP A 682 -5.36 -11.07 -20.89
C ASP A 682 -5.25 -12.43 -20.15
N TYR A 683 -5.53 -12.46 -18.84
CA TYR A 683 -5.53 -13.72 -18.09
C TYR A 683 -6.63 -14.65 -18.57
N ARG A 684 -7.82 -14.15 -18.90
CA ARG A 684 -8.91 -14.95 -19.48
C ARG A 684 -9.55 -14.22 -20.66
N PRO A 685 -10.08 -14.96 -21.65
CA PRO A 685 -10.87 -14.33 -22.68
C PRO A 685 -12.16 -13.79 -22.05
N THR A 686 -12.49 -12.53 -22.30
CA THR A 686 -13.81 -11.99 -21.95
C THR A 686 -14.91 -12.79 -22.63
N THR A 687 -15.80 -13.40 -21.84
CA THR A 687 -16.97 -14.13 -22.34
C THR A 687 -18.29 -13.52 -21.86
N ALA A 688 -18.26 -12.67 -20.83
CA ALA A 688 -19.41 -11.97 -20.28
C ALA A 688 -19.18 -10.46 -20.33
N LEU A 689 -20.06 -9.74 -21.05
CA LEU A 689 -20.00 -8.27 -21.14
C LEU A 689 -20.98 -7.58 -20.18
N LEU A 690 -21.89 -8.34 -19.58
CA LEU A 690 -22.89 -7.86 -18.64
C LEU A 690 -22.76 -8.63 -17.32
N PRO A 691 -22.84 -7.95 -16.15
CA PRO A 691 -22.77 -8.60 -14.86
C PRO A 691 -23.89 -9.63 -14.68
N ILE A 692 -23.52 -10.87 -14.35
CA ILE A 692 -24.46 -11.89 -13.85
C ILE A 692 -24.36 -11.90 -12.31
N ILE A 693 -25.21 -11.09 -11.68
CA ILE A 693 -25.24 -10.89 -10.22
C ILE A 693 -26.28 -11.84 -9.60
N ASP A 694 -25.94 -13.13 -9.53
CA ASP A 694 -26.77 -14.21 -8.98
C ASP A 694 -26.58 -14.42 -7.48
#